data_AF-A0A6J4U0M9-F1
#
_entry.id   AF-A0A6J4U0M9-F1
#
_cell.length_a   1.000
_cell.length_b   1.000
_cell.length_c   1.000
_cell.angle_alpha   90.00
_cell.angle_beta   90.00
_cell.angle_gamma   90.00
#
_symmetry.space_group_name_H-M   'P 1'
#
loop_
_entity.id
_entity.type
_entity.pdbx_description
1 polymer ?
#
loop_
_entity_poly.entity_id
_entity_poly.type
_entity_poly.pdbx_seq_one_letter_code
_entity_poly.pdbx_strand_id
1 'polypeptide(L)'
;MGVGRRYVAVAPKERSVPISDTLSPNGPSTASSRSGGRRPRPARAQDARATTAPVEATAAPAADSPTRAPRPVAAAAVSQHQAATHTWRRMDLHVHTPASVDYQEPSVTPLRLLQQAEARGLDIVAFTDHNSIRGYADLWREIEDLELLEYLKRLQPVEEERLREYRRLLGKILLLPGFEFTATFGFHILAIFPESTSVRKMEHLLLTLGVPEERFGSGEVGATTDVLRAYELLDEAGALVIGAHANSTHGVAMQGLRFGGQTKIAYTQDPHLHALEVTDLILNGHRRSTARFFSGTKAEYPRRMHCIQGSDAHRLERDPNRESNLGIGDRATEVDLATVSFAALKALFLSDEFERTRPYLGGTEAIEVFREARAEGNTVDQAFHENLSTKRTGVGHVLRDIVALANTGGGTVYVGASAFEKRPLVGVPDVNAAAEELSAELARQVTPALTVATETLPIEGKDLLVVRVAPGPEKPYALAPGNIFVREEGESVPASRDQIVAMVQEGRAAMMAPVVVPPGAPAMLPSPADPAADRPGSRRPADPGEQGEPVAPGRNGRRDGAVADRQPTEGRRATNGYDADRAAVAPRRAQVAAEPVAVRPAPPPARPAPTGYLDEVTEDAEDDDVLPTSGVEVVESYEQNGVVYYTVRDLKHQTYVHNVTRDTSKRLWRYAIEQHEEHPVDEGAVRWVGDFGFLKSYRPRGGERRFNLAYRGDGEPRVFYGVGGEDLAPEWLAAIPPRRD
;
A
#
# COMPACT_ATOMS: atom_id res chain seq x y z
N MET A 1 -6.54 2.56 84.37
CA MET A 1 -5.78 3.62 83.67
C MET A 1 -5.75 3.17 82.21
N GLY A 2 -6.29 3.84 81.18
CA GLY A 2 -6.54 5.27 80.94
C GLY A 2 -5.31 5.91 80.26
N VAL A 3 -5.35 6.72 79.18
CA VAL A 3 -6.41 7.31 78.29
C VAL A 3 -5.69 7.66 76.96
N GLY A 4 -6.23 7.74 75.72
CA GLY A 4 -7.58 7.60 75.13
C GLY A 4 -7.70 8.49 73.85
N ARG A 5 -8.91 8.61 73.23
CA ARG A 5 -9.24 9.29 71.93
C ARG A 5 -8.93 8.46 70.66
N ARG A 6 -9.61 8.62 69.51
CA ARG A 6 -11.00 9.04 69.16
C ARG A 6 -11.26 8.56 67.71
N TYR A 7 -12.43 7.97 67.42
CA TYR A 7 -12.93 7.74 66.06
C TYR A 7 -14.00 8.77 65.69
N VAL A 8 -14.06 9.16 64.40
CA VAL A 8 -15.24 9.71 63.73
C VAL A 8 -15.22 9.18 62.29
N ALA A 9 -16.38 8.78 61.77
CA ALA A 9 -16.57 8.34 60.39
C ALA A 9 -17.59 9.23 59.67
N VAL A 10 -17.55 9.25 58.34
CA VAL A 10 -18.59 9.84 57.48
C VAL A 10 -18.90 8.84 56.37
N ALA A 11 -20.18 8.65 56.07
CA ALA A 11 -20.68 7.67 55.09
C ALA A 11 -21.00 8.33 53.74
N PRO A 12 -21.41 7.52 52.74
CA PRO A 12 -22.56 7.91 51.92
C PRO A 12 -23.62 6.81 51.82
N LYS A 13 -24.89 7.19 51.57
CA LYS A 13 -25.96 6.27 51.15
C LYS A 13 -27.02 6.98 50.30
N GLU A 14 -27.41 6.31 49.22
CA GLU A 14 -28.73 6.28 48.54
C GLU A 14 -29.38 7.55 47.91
N ARG A 15 -29.54 7.46 46.57
CA ARG A 15 -30.77 7.60 45.75
C ARG A 15 -31.78 8.74 46.04
N SER A 16 -32.12 9.50 44.98
CA SER A 16 -33.52 9.71 44.54
C SER A 16 -33.63 10.43 43.19
N VAL A 17 -34.77 10.27 42.51
CA VAL A 17 -35.26 11.05 41.36
C VAL A 17 -36.53 11.79 41.82
N PRO A 18 -36.91 12.95 41.25
CA PRO A 18 -38.18 12.95 40.50
C PRO A 18 -38.30 13.97 39.33
N ILE A 19 -39.44 13.84 38.64
CA ILE A 19 -39.99 14.64 37.52
C ILE A 19 -40.71 15.91 38.03
N SER A 20 -40.89 16.94 37.18
CA SER A 20 -42.06 17.84 37.26
C SER A 20 -42.36 18.63 35.96
N ASP A 21 -43.64 18.69 35.57
CA ASP A 21 -44.21 19.59 34.54
C ASP A 21 -44.49 21.00 35.07
N THR A 22 -44.89 21.97 34.21
CA THR A 22 -46.27 22.57 34.24
C THR A 22 -46.54 23.75 33.26
N LEU A 23 -47.73 23.70 32.64
CA LEU A 23 -48.74 24.78 32.42
C LEU A 23 -48.49 26.03 31.51
N SER A 24 -49.11 25.97 30.32
CA SER A 24 -50.32 26.75 29.91
C SER A 24 -50.30 28.27 29.59
N PRO A 25 -51.35 28.81 28.90
CA PRO A 25 -51.17 29.90 27.90
C PRO A 25 -52.06 31.16 28.07
N ASN A 26 -51.87 32.17 27.20
CA ASN A 26 -52.94 32.99 26.53
C ASN A 26 -52.36 34.08 25.58
N GLY A 27 -53.14 34.53 24.59
CA GLY A 27 -52.90 35.75 23.77
C GLY A 27 -53.96 36.83 24.06
N PRO A 28 -54.44 37.66 23.10
CA PRO A 28 -53.90 38.09 21.79
C PRO A 28 -53.93 39.64 21.59
N SER A 29 -53.46 40.21 20.46
CA SER A 29 -53.95 41.52 19.93
C SER A 29 -53.54 41.81 18.46
N THR A 30 -54.08 42.88 17.87
CA THR A 30 -54.24 43.12 16.42
C THR A 30 -53.51 44.38 15.87
N ALA A 31 -53.53 44.50 14.53
CA ALA A 31 -53.68 45.74 13.74
C ALA A 31 -52.50 46.74 13.48
N SER A 32 -51.97 46.64 12.25
CA SER A 32 -52.14 47.68 11.19
C SER A 32 -51.32 49.00 11.14
N SER A 33 -50.48 49.09 10.09
CA SER A 33 -50.36 50.21 9.10
C SER A 33 -49.22 51.27 9.14
N ARG A 34 -48.69 51.54 7.92
CA ARG A 34 -48.19 52.84 7.36
C ARG A 34 -47.05 53.59 8.11
N SER A 35 -45.87 53.85 7.54
CA SER A 35 -45.62 54.59 6.27
C SER A 35 -44.13 55.01 6.12
N GLY A 36 -43.70 55.42 4.92
CA GLY A 36 -42.42 56.09 4.66
C GLY A 36 -41.19 55.17 4.43
N GLY A 37 -40.22 55.49 3.57
CA GLY A 37 -40.20 56.59 2.58
C GLY A 37 -38.86 56.73 1.81
N ARG A 38 -38.96 57.12 0.53
CA ARG A 38 -37.90 57.63 -0.37
C ARG A 38 -36.68 56.74 -0.73
N ARG A 39 -36.65 56.38 -2.03
CA ARG A 39 -35.40 56.26 -2.82
C ARG A 39 -34.73 57.63 -3.04
N PRO A 40 -33.45 57.66 -3.45
CA PRO A 40 -32.95 58.58 -4.48
C PRO A 40 -33.10 58.01 -5.91
N ARG A 41 -33.07 58.86 -6.94
CA ARG A 41 -33.03 58.47 -8.37
C ARG A 41 -31.82 59.11 -9.06
N PRO A 42 -31.33 58.58 -10.19
CA PRO A 42 -30.06 58.98 -10.80
C PRO A 42 -30.19 60.12 -11.83
N ALA A 43 -29.04 60.71 -12.15
CA ALA A 43 -28.75 61.53 -13.34
C ALA A 43 -27.22 61.42 -13.59
N ARG A 44 -26.65 61.66 -14.78
CA ARG A 44 -27.16 62.21 -16.06
C ARG A 44 -26.14 61.89 -17.19
N ALA A 45 -26.59 61.80 -18.45
CA ALA A 45 -25.91 62.23 -19.71
C ALA A 45 -24.43 61.83 -20.01
N GLN A 46 -23.88 61.77 -21.23
CA GLN A 46 -24.26 61.82 -22.67
C GLN A 46 -22.94 61.44 -23.43
N ASP A 47 -22.79 61.10 -24.71
CA ASP A 47 -23.63 60.98 -25.93
C ASP A 47 -22.80 60.13 -26.95
N ALA A 48 -23.18 59.77 -28.19
CA ALA A 48 -24.38 59.92 -29.01
C ALA A 48 -24.27 59.02 -30.27
N ARG A 49 -25.44 58.53 -30.79
CA ARG A 49 -25.78 58.33 -32.23
C ARG A 49 -24.97 57.31 -33.09
N ALA A 50 -25.53 56.70 -34.14
CA ALA A 50 -26.94 56.46 -34.52
C ALA A 50 -27.04 55.51 -35.74
N THR A 51 -28.16 54.77 -35.85
CA THR A 51 -28.87 54.33 -37.11
C THR A 51 -28.10 53.45 -38.13
N THR A 52 -28.71 52.58 -38.96
CA THR A 52 -30.11 52.34 -39.38
C THR A 52 -30.46 50.84 -39.45
N ALA A 53 -31.75 50.51 -39.39
CA ALA A 53 -32.36 49.26 -39.92
C ALA A 53 -33.26 49.65 -41.14
N PRO A 54 -34.25 48.86 -41.68
CA PRO A 54 -34.71 47.48 -41.38
C PRO A 54 -35.14 46.64 -42.63
N VAL A 55 -35.93 45.55 -42.41
CA VAL A 55 -37.02 44.97 -43.27
C VAL A 55 -36.71 43.76 -44.22
N GLU A 56 -37.38 42.61 -43.93
CA GLU A 56 -37.93 41.52 -44.82
C GLU A 56 -37.01 40.68 -45.77
N ALA A 57 -37.36 39.46 -46.23
CA ALA A 57 -38.39 38.47 -45.80
C ALA A 57 -38.10 37.02 -46.34
N THR A 58 -38.80 36.06 -45.74
CA THR A 58 -39.18 34.69 -46.19
C THR A 58 -38.68 34.11 -47.54
N ALA A 59 -38.11 32.90 -47.50
CA ALA A 59 -38.47 31.78 -48.41
C ALA A 59 -37.84 30.43 -48.00
N ALA A 60 -38.53 29.32 -48.30
CA ALA A 60 -38.04 27.92 -48.33
C ALA A 60 -39.07 27.07 -49.12
N PRO A 61 -38.79 25.81 -49.53
CA PRO A 61 -37.52 25.09 -49.57
C PRO A 61 -37.13 24.64 -50.99
N ALA A 62 -35.99 23.97 -51.15
CA ALA A 62 -35.73 23.06 -52.27
C ALA A 62 -34.81 21.91 -51.81
N ALA A 63 -35.02 20.70 -52.32
CA ALA A 63 -34.21 19.54 -52.02
C ALA A 63 -33.53 19.02 -53.30
N ASP A 64 -32.25 18.66 -53.20
CA ASP A 64 -31.67 17.61 -54.03
C ASP A 64 -30.49 16.94 -53.30
N SER A 65 -30.12 15.74 -53.72
CA SER A 65 -28.98 14.99 -53.18
C SER A 65 -28.38 14.11 -54.26
N PRO A 66 -27.08 14.31 -54.55
CA PRO A 66 -26.25 13.12 -54.76
C PRO A 66 -24.88 13.20 -54.07
N THR A 67 -24.70 12.30 -53.11
CA THR A 67 -23.59 11.34 -53.06
C THR A 67 -22.21 11.83 -53.54
N ARG A 68 -21.38 12.34 -52.62
CA ARG A 68 -19.93 12.37 -52.80
C ARG A 68 -19.20 12.17 -51.47
N ALA A 69 -18.38 11.12 -51.38
CA ALA A 69 -17.59 10.84 -50.19
C ALA A 69 -16.56 11.95 -49.90
N PRO A 70 -16.42 12.42 -48.66
CA PRO A 70 -15.40 13.39 -48.29
C PRO A 70 -14.01 12.73 -48.33
N ARG A 71 -13.06 13.38 -49.01
CA ARG A 71 -11.63 13.09 -48.84
C ARG A 71 -11.19 13.49 -47.43
N PRO A 72 -10.22 12.81 -46.81
CA PRO A 72 -9.67 13.24 -45.53
C PRO A 72 -9.03 14.62 -45.68
N VAL A 73 -9.47 15.58 -44.87
CA VAL A 73 -8.79 16.86 -44.70
C VAL A 73 -7.60 16.60 -43.79
N ALA A 74 -6.38 16.84 -44.28
CA ALA A 74 -5.18 16.68 -43.46
C ALA A 74 -5.20 17.73 -42.33
N ALA A 75 -5.42 17.27 -41.09
CA ALA A 75 -5.29 18.11 -39.91
C ALA A 75 -3.83 18.53 -39.76
N ALA A 76 -3.54 19.82 -39.88
CA ALA A 76 -2.21 20.35 -39.65
C ALA A 76 -1.84 20.18 -38.18
N ALA A 77 -0.90 19.29 -37.89
CA ALA A 77 -0.41 19.05 -36.53
C ALA A 77 0.34 20.30 -36.01
N VAL A 78 -0.35 21.14 -35.25
CA VAL A 78 0.27 22.25 -34.52
C VAL A 78 0.99 21.66 -33.32
N SER A 79 2.29 21.42 -33.45
CA SER A 79 3.15 20.88 -32.38
C SER A 79 3.29 21.87 -31.22
N GLN A 80 2.29 21.92 -30.34
CA GLN A 80 2.41 22.58 -29.04
C GLN A 80 3.12 21.64 -28.06
N HIS A 81 4.45 21.67 -28.03
CA HIS A 81 5.18 21.36 -26.82
C HIS A 81 4.97 22.52 -25.82
N GLN A 82 3.78 22.59 -25.23
CA GLN A 82 3.66 23.10 -23.87
C GLN A 82 4.34 22.06 -22.99
N ALA A 83 5.32 22.47 -22.17
CA ALA A 83 5.81 21.59 -21.11
C ALA A 83 4.64 21.31 -20.17
N ALA A 84 4.16 20.06 -20.15
CA ALA A 84 2.95 19.73 -19.43
C ALA A 84 3.14 20.03 -17.94
N THR A 85 2.27 20.84 -17.35
CA THR A 85 2.39 21.26 -15.96
C THR A 85 1.94 20.12 -15.06
N HIS A 86 2.91 19.30 -14.66
CA HIS A 86 2.81 18.34 -13.56
C HIS A 86 2.11 18.98 -12.34
N THR A 87 1.18 18.25 -11.74
CA THR A 87 0.29 18.72 -10.67
C THR A 87 -0.09 17.53 -9.80
N TRP A 88 -0.02 17.68 -8.48
CA TRP A 88 -0.52 16.70 -7.52
C TRP A 88 -2.03 16.55 -7.60
N ARG A 89 -2.49 15.30 -7.66
CA ARG A 89 -3.90 14.88 -7.81
C ARG A 89 -4.24 13.86 -6.75
N ARG A 90 -5.42 13.98 -6.14
CA ARG A 90 -5.88 13.05 -5.11
C ARG A 90 -6.66 11.91 -5.74
N MET A 91 -6.34 10.69 -5.33
CA MET A 91 -7.03 9.49 -5.77
C MET A 91 -7.43 8.59 -4.60
N ASP A 92 -8.61 8.01 -4.72
CA ASP A 92 -9.06 6.90 -3.90
C ASP A 92 -9.42 5.73 -4.84
N LEU A 93 -8.58 4.69 -4.81
CA LEU A 93 -8.65 3.57 -5.76
C LEU A 93 -9.32 2.33 -5.17
N HIS A 94 -9.85 2.41 -3.96
CA HIS A 94 -10.48 1.30 -3.26
C HIS A 94 -11.76 1.78 -2.55
N VAL A 95 -12.87 1.80 -3.30
CA VAL A 95 -14.18 2.28 -2.85
C VAL A 95 -15.27 1.29 -3.25
N HIS A 96 -16.02 0.79 -2.26
CA HIS A 96 -17.17 -0.07 -2.49
C HIS A 96 -18.43 0.77 -2.70
N THR A 97 -19.43 0.17 -3.32
CA THR A 97 -20.76 0.75 -3.50
C THR A 97 -21.82 -0.18 -2.87
N PRO A 98 -23.11 0.21 -2.82
CA PRO A 98 -24.21 -0.68 -2.43
C PRO A 98 -24.38 -1.98 -3.23
N ALA A 99 -23.56 -2.21 -4.27
CA ALA A 99 -23.47 -3.50 -4.95
C ALA A 99 -22.54 -4.53 -4.24
N SER A 100 -21.75 -4.08 -3.26
CA SER A 100 -21.04 -4.94 -2.30
C SER A 100 -22.01 -5.33 -1.17
N VAL A 101 -22.06 -6.62 -0.79
CA VAL A 101 -23.03 -7.19 0.16
C VAL A 101 -22.85 -6.66 1.60
N ASP A 102 -21.63 -6.22 1.90
CA ASP A 102 -21.12 -5.65 3.15
C ASP A 102 -21.21 -4.11 3.21
N TYR A 103 -21.67 -3.46 2.14
CA TYR A 103 -21.83 -2.01 2.13
C TYR A 103 -22.94 -1.56 3.10
N GLN A 104 -22.55 -0.78 4.09
CA GLN A 104 -23.32 -0.58 5.34
C GLN A 104 -24.54 0.33 5.16
N GLU A 105 -24.62 1.06 4.04
CA GLU A 105 -25.62 2.11 3.80
C GLU A 105 -26.34 1.91 2.45
N PRO A 106 -27.17 0.86 2.29
CA PRO A 106 -27.75 0.45 0.99
C PRO A 106 -28.75 1.45 0.36
N SER A 107 -29.02 2.58 1.01
CA SER A 107 -29.84 3.69 0.50
C SER A 107 -29.02 4.82 -0.13
N VAL A 108 -27.69 4.77 -0.05
CA VAL A 108 -26.78 5.70 -0.73
C VAL A 108 -26.84 5.45 -2.24
N THR A 109 -26.83 6.51 -3.06
CA THR A 109 -26.78 6.36 -4.53
C THR A 109 -25.37 6.64 -5.06
N PRO A 110 -24.98 6.12 -6.24
CA PRO A 110 -23.68 6.44 -6.85
C PRO A 110 -23.41 7.95 -7.00
N LEU A 111 -24.46 8.74 -7.26
CA LEU A 111 -24.39 10.21 -7.23
C LEU A 111 -23.89 10.78 -5.89
N ARG A 112 -24.29 10.18 -4.76
CA ARG A 112 -23.82 10.59 -3.42
C ARG A 112 -22.36 10.23 -3.19
N LEU A 113 -21.91 9.07 -3.67
CA LEU A 113 -20.49 8.67 -3.62
C LEU A 113 -19.62 9.71 -4.34
N LEU A 114 -20.03 10.15 -5.54
CA LEU A 114 -19.34 11.19 -6.30
C LEU A 114 -19.40 12.57 -5.64
N GLN A 115 -20.53 12.96 -5.03
CA GLN A 115 -20.62 14.22 -4.28
C GLN A 115 -19.69 14.23 -3.06
N GLN A 116 -19.55 13.09 -2.38
CA GLN A 116 -18.62 12.96 -1.25
C GLN A 116 -17.16 12.97 -1.71
N ALA A 117 -16.85 12.32 -2.83
CA ALA A 117 -15.52 12.40 -3.45
C ALA A 117 -15.13 13.85 -3.79
N GLU A 118 -16.06 14.66 -4.33
CA GLU A 118 -15.83 16.10 -4.52
C GLU A 118 -15.65 16.84 -3.20
N ALA A 119 -16.44 16.53 -2.17
CA ALA A 119 -16.33 17.16 -0.85
C ALA A 119 -14.99 16.87 -0.15
N ARG A 120 -14.37 15.71 -0.41
CA ARG A 120 -13.00 15.38 -0.01
C ARG A 120 -11.91 15.92 -0.94
N GLY A 121 -12.29 16.43 -2.11
CA GLY A 121 -11.39 16.96 -3.13
C GLY A 121 -10.60 15.89 -3.87
N LEU A 122 -11.21 14.74 -4.17
CA LEU A 122 -10.62 13.69 -5.01
C LEU A 122 -10.71 14.07 -6.50
N ASP A 123 -9.61 13.92 -7.24
CA ASP A 123 -9.54 14.07 -8.70
C ASP A 123 -9.83 12.74 -9.42
N ILE A 124 -9.57 11.60 -8.77
CA ILE A 124 -9.72 10.25 -9.33
C ILE A 124 -10.40 9.36 -8.30
N VAL A 125 -11.37 8.55 -8.73
CA VAL A 125 -12.03 7.52 -7.92
C VAL A 125 -12.12 6.24 -8.73
N ALA A 126 -11.88 5.07 -8.12
CA ALA A 126 -12.28 3.79 -8.71
C ALA A 126 -13.39 3.18 -7.86
N PHE A 127 -14.48 2.72 -8.49
CA PHE A 127 -15.44 1.83 -7.84
C PHE A 127 -14.94 0.39 -8.00
N THR A 128 -14.85 -0.34 -6.90
CA THR A 128 -14.18 -1.65 -6.82
C THR A 128 -14.98 -2.60 -5.92
N ASP A 129 -16.25 -2.84 -6.27
CA ASP A 129 -17.11 -3.78 -5.51
C ASP A 129 -16.47 -5.18 -5.42
N HIS A 130 -16.74 -5.91 -4.33
CA HIS A 130 -16.25 -7.29 -4.19
C HIS A 130 -16.77 -8.19 -5.32
N ASN A 131 -15.85 -8.74 -6.12
CA ASN A 131 -16.13 -9.69 -7.19
C ASN A 131 -17.26 -9.23 -8.15
N SER A 132 -17.39 -7.91 -8.37
CA SER A 132 -18.54 -7.29 -9.03
C SER A 132 -18.16 -5.96 -9.68
N ILE A 133 -18.88 -5.57 -10.74
CA ILE A 133 -18.78 -4.27 -11.43
C ILE A 133 -20.15 -3.53 -11.41
N ARG A 134 -21.12 -4.04 -10.63
CA ARG A 134 -22.52 -3.58 -10.68
C ARG A 134 -22.68 -2.12 -10.25
N GLY A 135 -21.93 -1.61 -9.26
CA GLY A 135 -22.02 -0.21 -8.83
C GLY A 135 -21.67 0.79 -9.95
N TYR A 136 -20.64 0.48 -10.73
CA TYR A 136 -20.27 1.24 -11.93
C TYR A 136 -21.32 1.08 -13.05
N ALA A 137 -21.79 -0.14 -13.30
CA ALA A 137 -22.77 -0.43 -14.35
C ALA A 137 -24.14 0.23 -14.08
N ASP A 138 -24.57 0.32 -12.83
CA ASP A 138 -25.85 0.92 -12.44
C ASP A 138 -25.77 2.46 -12.44
N LEU A 139 -24.61 3.07 -12.11
CA LEU A 139 -24.37 4.50 -12.33
C LEU A 139 -24.52 4.87 -13.81
N TRP A 140 -23.87 4.13 -14.72
CA TRP A 140 -23.94 4.44 -16.14
C TRP A 140 -25.33 4.16 -16.72
N ARG A 141 -26.08 3.18 -16.18
CA ARG A 141 -27.48 2.97 -16.56
C ARG A 141 -28.38 4.14 -16.14
N GLU A 142 -28.23 4.69 -14.93
CA GLU A 142 -29.00 5.90 -14.54
C GLU A 142 -28.69 7.07 -15.48
N ILE A 143 -27.42 7.25 -15.88
CA ILE A 143 -27.03 8.29 -16.84
C ILE A 143 -27.63 8.04 -18.23
N GLU A 144 -27.53 6.82 -18.78
CA GLU A 144 -28.10 6.46 -20.08
C GLU A 144 -29.64 6.66 -20.12
N ASP A 145 -30.35 6.26 -19.06
CA ASP A 145 -31.81 6.47 -18.94
C ASP A 145 -32.16 7.97 -18.86
N LEU A 146 -31.38 8.77 -18.12
CA LEU A 146 -31.56 10.22 -18.03
C LEU A 146 -31.27 10.92 -19.37
N GLU A 147 -30.21 10.54 -20.10
CA GLU A 147 -29.89 11.10 -21.42
C GLU A 147 -30.93 10.69 -22.48
N LEU A 148 -31.49 9.48 -22.38
CA LEU A 148 -32.63 9.06 -23.20
C LEU A 148 -33.89 9.89 -22.92
N LEU A 149 -34.17 10.22 -21.65
CA LEU A 149 -35.28 11.10 -21.27
C LEU A 149 -35.07 12.56 -21.73
N GLU A 150 -33.82 13.04 -21.74
CA GLU A 150 -33.43 14.34 -22.30
C GLU A 150 -33.67 14.37 -23.82
N TYR A 151 -33.15 13.38 -24.55
CA TYR A 151 -33.31 13.24 -26.00
C TYR A 151 -34.79 13.14 -26.42
N LEU A 152 -35.59 12.36 -25.69
CA LEU A 152 -37.04 12.24 -25.89
C LEU A 152 -37.83 13.48 -25.43
N LYS A 153 -37.18 14.47 -24.80
CA LYS A 153 -37.79 15.69 -24.24
C LYS A 153 -38.90 15.39 -23.22
N ARG A 154 -38.67 14.35 -22.40
CA ARG A 154 -39.57 13.87 -21.34
C ARG A 154 -39.01 14.03 -19.93
N LEU A 155 -37.73 14.40 -19.83
CA LEU A 155 -37.00 14.69 -18.59
C LEU A 155 -37.77 15.65 -17.68
N GLN A 156 -37.92 15.27 -16.41
CA GLN A 156 -38.50 16.11 -15.36
C GLN A 156 -37.45 17.06 -14.76
N PRO A 157 -37.83 18.18 -14.13
CA PRO A 157 -36.85 19.13 -13.57
C PRO A 157 -35.86 18.51 -12.57
N VAL A 158 -36.31 17.56 -11.74
CA VAL A 158 -35.45 16.84 -10.79
C VAL A 158 -34.47 15.88 -11.50
N GLU A 159 -34.89 15.31 -12.63
CA GLU A 159 -34.05 14.46 -13.47
C GLU A 159 -33.01 15.31 -14.24
N GLU A 160 -33.40 16.51 -14.70
CA GLU A 160 -32.51 17.51 -15.28
C GLU A 160 -31.47 18.01 -14.27
N GLU A 161 -31.84 18.19 -13.00
CA GLU A 161 -30.89 18.51 -11.92
C GLU A 161 -29.88 17.36 -11.70
N ARG A 162 -30.33 16.10 -11.62
CA ARG A 162 -29.41 14.95 -11.49
C ARG A 162 -28.47 14.79 -12.68
N LEU A 163 -28.99 14.89 -13.91
CA LEU A 163 -28.17 14.71 -15.12
C LEU A 163 -27.12 15.82 -15.25
N ARG A 164 -27.47 17.06 -14.92
CA ARG A 164 -26.49 18.17 -14.83
C ARG A 164 -25.45 17.94 -13.74
N GLU A 165 -25.85 17.40 -12.58
CA GLU A 165 -24.93 17.09 -11.48
C GLU A 165 -23.96 15.94 -11.84
N TYR A 166 -24.44 14.84 -12.42
CA TYR A 166 -23.58 13.77 -12.94
C TYR A 166 -22.56 14.30 -13.97
N ARG A 167 -23.02 15.05 -14.98
CA ARG A 167 -22.15 15.69 -15.99
C ARG A 167 -21.15 16.67 -15.36
N ARG A 168 -21.51 17.37 -14.29
CA ARG A 168 -20.63 18.30 -13.55
C ARG A 168 -19.59 17.57 -12.70
N LEU A 169 -19.93 16.43 -12.11
CA LEU A 169 -19.03 15.64 -11.27
C LEU A 169 -18.05 14.83 -12.12
N LEU A 170 -18.52 14.12 -13.16
CA LEU A 170 -17.66 13.38 -14.09
C LEU A 170 -16.79 14.31 -14.96
N GLY A 171 -17.19 15.59 -15.13
CA GLY A 171 -16.34 16.63 -15.72
C GLY A 171 -15.22 17.16 -14.80
N LYS A 172 -15.11 16.65 -13.56
CA LYS A 172 -14.09 17.00 -12.57
C LYS A 172 -13.32 15.79 -12.03
N ILE A 173 -14.03 14.69 -11.77
CA ILE A 173 -13.52 13.47 -11.16
C ILE A 173 -13.44 12.39 -12.24
N LEU A 174 -12.25 11.80 -12.41
CA LEU A 174 -12.04 10.63 -13.23
C LEU A 174 -12.58 9.39 -12.49
N LEU A 175 -13.76 8.91 -12.89
CA LEU A 175 -14.33 7.67 -12.36
C LEU A 175 -13.86 6.46 -13.19
N LEU A 176 -13.04 5.61 -12.57
CA LEU A 176 -12.51 4.41 -13.19
C LEU A 176 -13.38 3.17 -12.84
N PRO A 177 -13.68 2.29 -13.81
CA PRO A 177 -14.26 0.99 -13.53
C PRO A 177 -13.24 0.04 -12.89
N GLY A 178 -13.67 -0.74 -11.90
CA GLY A 178 -12.86 -1.80 -11.32
C GLY A 178 -13.67 -2.79 -10.50
N PHE A 179 -12.98 -3.77 -9.93
CA PHE A 179 -13.50 -4.72 -8.95
C PHE A 179 -12.39 -5.14 -7.99
N GLU A 180 -12.74 -5.50 -6.76
CA GLU A 180 -11.83 -6.20 -5.85
C GLU A 180 -12.09 -7.71 -5.98
N PHE A 181 -11.16 -8.45 -6.58
CA PHE A 181 -11.27 -9.89 -6.78
C PHE A 181 -10.67 -10.66 -5.61
N THR A 182 -11.40 -11.65 -5.11
CA THR A 182 -10.93 -12.57 -4.07
C THR A 182 -10.34 -13.83 -4.70
N ALA A 183 -9.02 -13.93 -4.69
CA ALA A 183 -8.25 -15.09 -5.13
C ALA A 183 -8.26 -16.22 -4.09
N THR A 184 -7.71 -17.39 -4.45
CA THR A 184 -7.57 -18.55 -3.56
C THR A 184 -6.98 -18.15 -2.19
N PHE A 185 -7.49 -18.76 -1.11
CA PHE A 185 -7.19 -18.44 0.30
C PHE A 185 -7.75 -17.09 0.82
N GLY A 186 -8.61 -16.41 0.07
CA GLY A 186 -9.21 -15.15 0.52
C GLY A 186 -8.26 -13.96 0.36
N PHE A 187 -7.37 -13.99 -0.63
CA PHE A 187 -6.48 -12.86 -0.92
C PHE A 187 -7.13 -11.88 -1.89
N HIS A 188 -7.18 -10.61 -1.52
CA HIS A 188 -7.87 -9.60 -2.31
C HIS A 188 -6.92 -8.88 -3.29
N ILE A 189 -7.41 -8.63 -4.51
CA ILE A 189 -6.66 -8.04 -5.62
C ILE A 189 -7.57 -7.03 -6.34
N LEU A 190 -7.20 -5.75 -6.34
CA LEU A 190 -7.91 -4.73 -7.11
C LEU A 190 -7.51 -4.83 -8.59
N ALA A 191 -8.53 -4.86 -9.45
CA ALA A 191 -8.38 -4.76 -10.89
C ALA A 191 -9.09 -3.49 -11.37
N ILE A 192 -8.33 -2.51 -11.85
CA ILE A 192 -8.85 -1.20 -12.30
C ILE A 192 -8.62 -1.08 -13.81
N PHE A 193 -9.62 -0.63 -14.56
CA PHE A 193 -9.63 -0.67 -16.01
C PHE A 193 -9.77 0.74 -16.64
N PRO A 194 -9.40 0.92 -17.92
CA PRO A 194 -9.79 2.11 -18.68
C PRO A 194 -11.32 2.26 -18.75
N GLU A 195 -11.83 3.49 -18.72
CA GLU A 195 -13.27 3.82 -18.86
C GLU A 195 -13.93 3.21 -20.11
N SER A 196 -13.15 3.01 -21.18
CA SER A 196 -13.58 2.38 -22.43
C SER A 196 -13.77 0.86 -22.36
N THR A 197 -13.54 0.25 -21.20
CA THR A 197 -13.71 -1.18 -20.95
C THR A 197 -15.19 -1.50 -20.72
N SER A 198 -15.77 -2.34 -21.58
CA SER A 198 -17.18 -2.71 -21.44
C SER A 198 -17.43 -3.59 -20.20
N VAL A 199 -18.53 -3.32 -19.51
CA VAL A 199 -19.03 -4.09 -18.34
C VAL A 199 -18.96 -5.60 -18.60
N ARG A 200 -19.48 -6.05 -19.76
CA ARG A 200 -19.47 -7.46 -20.18
C ARG A 200 -18.08 -8.10 -20.28
N LYS A 201 -17.02 -7.34 -20.56
CA LYS A 201 -15.65 -7.87 -20.58
C LYS A 201 -15.16 -8.14 -19.15
N MET A 202 -15.50 -7.25 -18.20
CA MET A 202 -15.16 -7.41 -16.79
C MET A 202 -15.97 -8.53 -16.14
N GLU A 203 -17.27 -8.63 -16.43
CA GLU A 203 -18.13 -9.76 -16.01
C GLU A 203 -17.59 -11.11 -16.54
N HIS A 204 -17.21 -11.19 -17.82
CA HIS A 204 -16.61 -12.39 -18.39
C HIS A 204 -15.24 -12.74 -17.79
N LEU A 205 -14.46 -11.74 -17.38
CA LEU A 205 -13.18 -11.93 -16.70
C LEU A 205 -13.36 -12.48 -15.28
N LEU A 206 -14.36 -11.99 -14.51
CA LEU A 206 -14.74 -12.55 -13.21
C LEU A 206 -15.14 -14.04 -13.34
N LEU A 207 -15.99 -14.37 -14.32
CA LEU A 207 -16.35 -15.77 -14.62
C LEU A 207 -15.11 -16.62 -15.01
N THR A 208 -14.17 -16.04 -15.76
CA THR A 208 -12.91 -16.70 -16.17
C THR A 208 -11.96 -16.93 -14.97
N LEU A 209 -11.98 -16.04 -13.98
CA LEU A 209 -11.26 -16.18 -12.71
C LEU A 209 -11.93 -17.18 -11.73
N GLY A 210 -13.07 -17.75 -12.10
CA GLY A 210 -13.77 -18.77 -11.32
C GLY A 210 -14.77 -18.22 -10.31
N VAL A 211 -15.15 -16.94 -10.42
CA VAL A 211 -16.21 -16.34 -9.59
C VAL A 211 -17.59 -16.79 -10.11
N PRO A 212 -18.44 -17.44 -9.29
CA PRO A 212 -19.83 -17.73 -9.67
C PRO A 212 -20.69 -16.46 -9.71
N GLU A 213 -21.64 -16.37 -10.64
CA GLU A 213 -22.51 -15.18 -10.81
C GLU A 213 -23.36 -14.90 -9.56
N GLU A 214 -23.73 -15.94 -8.83
CA GLU A 214 -24.46 -15.90 -7.56
C GLU A 214 -23.62 -15.39 -6.36
N ARG A 215 -22.31 -15.18 -6.53
CA ARG A 215 -21.42 -14.56 -5.53
C ARG A 215 -20.93 -13.15 -5.92
N PHE A 216 -21.37 -12.60 -7.06
CA PHE A 216 -21.06 -11.21 -7.42
C PHE A 216 -21.57 -10.25 -6.34
N GLY A 217 -20.66 -9.49 -5.71
CA GLY A 217 -20.92 -8.60 -4.58
C GLY A 217 -20.43 -9.13 -3.24
N SER A 218 -20.00 -10.39 -3.15
CA SER A 218 -19.50 -10.99 -1.89
C SER A 218 -17.97 -11.06 -1.88
N GLY A 219 -17.35 -10.58 -0.80
CA GLY A 219 -15.91 -10.76 -0.56
C GLY A 219 -15.51 -12.22 -0.34
N GLU A 220 -16.46 -13.07 0.07
CA GLU A 220 -16.28 -14.52 0.18
C GLU A 220 -16.69 -15.25 -1.11
N VAL A 221 -15.76 -16.01 -1.67
CA VAL A 221 -15.96 -16.93 -2.80
C VAL A 221 -15.20 -18.22 -2.54
N GLY A 222 -15.58 -19.30 -3.24
CA GLY A 222 -15.02 -20.63 -3.06
C GLY A 222 -13.63 -20.81 -3.68
N ALA A 223 -13.44 -21.92 -4.39
CA ALA A 223 -12.18 -22.21 -5.09
C ALA A 223 -12.01 -21.36 -6.37
N THR A 224 -11.67 -20.08 -6.20
CA THR A 224 -11.28 -19.16 -7.28
C THR A 224 -9.82 -19.34 -7.70
N THR A 225 -9.43 -18.70 -8.81
CA THR A 225 -8.07 -18.71 -9.37
C THR A 225 -7.00 -18.24 -8.37
N ASP A 226 -5.78 -18.78 -8.50
CA ASP A 226 -4.65 -18.41 -7.65
C ASP A 226 -4.13 -16.99 -7.93
N VAL A 227 -3.46 -16.41 -6.94
CA VAL A 227 -2.98 -15.01 -6.96
C VAL A 227 -2.11 -14.70 -8.18
N LEU A 228 -1.22 -15.60 -8.60
CA LEU A 228 -0.29 -15.34 -9.70
C LEU A 228 -1.00 -15.44 -11.05
N ARG A 229 -1.79 -16.49 -11.29
CA ARG A 229 -2.56 -16.61 -12.53
C ARG A 229 -3.65 -15.53 -12.64
N ALA A 230 -4.16 -15.02 -11.51
CA ALA A 230 -5.02 -13.85 -11.49
C ALA A 230 -4.29 -12.59 -11.95
N TYR A 231 -3.09 -12.30 -11.44
CA TYR A 231 -2.29 -11.15 -11.92
C TYR A 231 -2.03 -11.23 -13.43
N GLU A 232 -1.60 -12.39 -13.95
CA GLU A 232 -1.39 -12.63 -15.38
C GLU A 232 -2.65 -12.30 -16.21
N LEU A 233 -3.80 -12.89 -15.85
CA LEU A 233 -5.08 -12.70 -16.56
C LEU A 233 -5.59 -11.26 -16.52
N LEU A 234 -5.38 -10.55 -15.40
CA LEU A 234 -5.82 -9.16 -15.23
C LEU A 234 -4.96 -8.20 -16.06
N ASP A 235 -3.64 -8.37 -16.09
CA ASP A 235 -2.74 -7.54 -16.91
C ASP A 235 -2.86 -7.87 -18.41
N GLU A 236 -3.03 -9.15 -18.79
CA GLU A 236 -3.43 -9.58 -20.14
C GLU A 236 -4.74 -8.90 -20.60
N ALA A 237 -5.71 -8.74 -19.68
CA ALA A 237 -6.94 -8.00 -19.94
C ALA A 237 -6.76 -6.47 -20.02
N GLY A 238 -5.58 -5.95 -19.67
CA GLY A 238 -5.24 -4.52 -19.69
C GLY A 238 -5.47 -3.77 -18.38
N ALA A 239 -5.78 -4.46 -17.28
CA ALA A 239 -6.01 -3.85 -15.98
C ALA A 239 -4.74 -3.22 -15.38
N LEU A 240 -4.92 -2.26 -14.48
CA LEU A 240 -3.97 -1.94 -13.44
C LEU A 240 -4.24 -2.88 -12.26
N VAL A 241 -3.25 -3.68 -11.88
CA VAL A 241 -3.36 -4.74 -10.86
C VAL A 241 -2.68 -4.28 -9.58
N ILE A 242 -3.44 -4.24 -8.48
CA ILE A 242 -2.96 -3.76 -7.18
C ILE A 242 -3.28 -4.80 -6.12
N GLY A 243 -2.30 -5.18 -5.31
CA GLY A 243 -2.53 -6.04 -4.15
C GLY A 243 -3.26 -5.24 -3.09
N ALA A 244 -4.53 -5.56 -2.83
CA ALA A 244 -5.39 -4.84 -1.89
C ALA A 244 -4.86 -4.99 -0.45
N HIS A 245 -4.96 -3.91 0.33
CA HIS A 245 -4.60 -3.80 1.76
C HIS A 245 -3.52 -4.81 2.21
N ALA A 246 -2.37 -4.85 1.53
CA ALA A 246 -1.50 -6.02 1.46
C ALA A 246 -0.94 -6.49 2.82
N ASN A 247 -0.92 -5.61 3.82
CA ASN A 247 -0.53 -5.89 5.19
C ASN A 247 -1.70 -6.30 6.13
N SER A 248 -2.90 -6.54 5.60
CA SER A 248 -4.08 -7.02 6.34
C SER A 248 -4.12 -8.57 6.44
N THR A 249 -5.22 -9.11 6.95
CA THR A 249 -5.52 -10.56 6.95
C THR A 249 -5.77 -11.11 5.55
N HIS A 250 -6.43 -10.34 4.69
CA HIS A 250 -6.76 -10.68 3.29
C HIS A 250 -5.74 -10.10 2.29
N GLY A 251 -4.74 -9.38 2.80
CA GLY A 251 -3.67 -8.79 2.00
C GLY A 251 -2.64 -9.81 1.52
N VAL A 252 -2.19 -9.64 0.27
CA VAL A 252 -1.23 -10.55 -0.41
C VAL A 252 0.15 -10.67 0.26
N ALA A 253 0.48 -9.80 1.23
CA ALA A 253 1.68 -9.96 2.06
C ALA A 253 1.46 -10.91 3.27
N MET A 254 0.32 -11.59 3.35
CA MET A 254 0.06 -12.77 4.19
C MET A 254 0.22 -12.54 5.70
N GLN A 255 -0.27 -11.42 6.25
CA GLN A 255 0.01 -11.05 7.63
C GLN A 255 -0.66 -11.99 8.65
N GLY A 256 0.16 -12.76 9.37
CA GLY A 256 -0.26 -13.70 10.40
C GLY A 256 -0.27 -15.18 9.96
N LEU A 257 -0.30 -15.43 8.66
CA LEU A 257 -0.27 -16.78 8.07
C LEU A 257 1.16 -17.35 8.04
N ARG A 258 1.29 -18.69 8.11
CA ARG A 258 2.59 -19.39 8.12
C ARG A 258 3.02 -19.93 6.75
N PHE A 259 2.85 -19.14 5.69
CA PHE A 259 3.39 -19.47 4.37
C PHE A 259 4.91 -19.26 4.30
N GLY A 260 5.56 -19.91 3.34
CA GLY A 260 7.00 -19.76 3.10
C GLY A 260 7.36 -18.37 2.59
N GLY A 261 8.55 -17.87 2.94
CA GLY A 261 9.02 -16.55 2.50
C GLY A 261 8.98 -16.38 0.98
N GLN A 262 9.34 -17.41 0.23
CA GLN A 262 9.27 -17.44 -1.24
C GLN A 262 7.84 -17.23 -1.79
N THR A 263 6.79 -17.73 -1.12
CA THR A 263 5.39 -17.49 -1.55
C THR A 263 5.03 -16.02 -1.39
N LYS A 264 5.37 -15.42 -0.24
CA LYS A 264 5.16 -13.99 0.01
C LYS A 264 5.95 -13.13 -0.98
N ILE A 265 7.21 -13.47 -1.27
CA ILE A 265 8.04 -12.77 -2.26
C ILE A 265 7.37 -12.85 -3.64
N ALA A 266 6.96 -14.04 -4.10
CA ALA A 266 6.25 -14.18 -5.38
C ALA A 266 5.00 -13.29 -5.44
N TYR A 267 4.09 -13.39 -4.46
CA TYR A 267 2.83 -12.63 -4.45
C TYR A 267 2.99 -11.10 -4.34
N THR A 268 4.19 -10.60 -3.98
CA THR A 268 4.45 -9.16 -3.76
C THR A 268 5.56 -8.57 -4.64
N GLN A 269 6.13 -9.37 -5.55
CA GLN A 269 7.18 -8.95 -6.50
C GLN A 269 6.89 -9.39 -7.95
N ASP A 270 5.81 -10.14 -8.18
CA ASP A 270 5.40 -10.64 -9.50
C ASP A 270 5.36 -9.53 -10.57
N PRO A 271 5.87 -9.75 -11.80
CA PRO A 271 5.91 -8.73 -12.85
C PRO A 271 4.56 -8.10 -13.20
N HIS A 272 3.45 -8.84 -13.11
CA HIS A 272 2.11 -8.36 -13.48
C HIS A 272 1.42 -7.57 -12.36
N LEU A 273 1.98 -7.58 -11.15
CA LEU A 273 1.57 -6.70 -10.05
C LEU A 273 2.17 -5.29 -10.26
N HIS A 274 1.32 -4.25 -10.34
CA HIS A 274 1.75 -2.86 -10.58
C HIS A 274 2.03 -2.10 -9.28
N ALA A 275 1.15 -2.23 -8.29
CA ALA A 275 1.27 -1.53 -7.00
C ALA A 275 0.80 -2.39 -5.82
N LEU A 276 1.10 -1.94 -4.61
CA LEU A 276 0.64 -2.53 -3.35
C LEU A 276 -0.11 -1.48 -2.54
N GLU A 277 -1.37 -1.71 -2.23
CA GLU A 277 -2.05 -0.93 -1.21
C GLU A 277 -1.52 -1.36 0.17
N VAL A 278 -1.25 -0.42 1.07
CA VAL A 278 -0.79 -0.71 2.44
C VAL A 278 -1.48 0.20 3.44
N THR A 279 -1.93 -0.35 4.57
CA THR A 279 -2.69 0.42 5.58
C THR A 279 -1.80 1.30 6.47
N ASP A 280 -0.47 1.14 6.42
CA ASP A 280 0.50 1.74 7.35
C ASP A 280 1.40 2.84 6.74
N LEU A 281 1.05 3.39 5.56
CA LEU A 281 1.90 4.34 4.82
C LEU A 281 2.12 5.69 5.53
N ILE A 282 1.15 6.11 6.35
CA ILE A 282 1.18 7.37 7.12
C ILE A 282 2.01 7.23 8.42
N LEU A 283 2.16 6.03 8.98
CA LEU A 283 2.77 5.74 10.29
C LEU A 283 4.31 5.80 10.25
N ASN A 284 4.83 6.99 9.95
CA ASN A 284 6.25 7.32 9.82
C ASN A 284 6.94 7.39 11.20
N GLY A 285 7.44 6.25 11.65
CA GLY A 285 8.25 6.09 12.88
C GLY A 285 8.48 4.61 13.21
N HIS A 286 7.52 3.75 12.85
CA HIS A 286 7.70 2.31 13.00
C HIS A 286 8.77 1.77 12.04
N ARG A 287 9.86 1.21 12.61
CA ARG A 287 10.92 0.39 11.96
C ARG A 287 10.40 -0.87 11.22
N ARG A 288 9.08 -0.98 11.01
CA ARG A 288 8.36 -2.12 10.41
C ARG A 288 7.39 -1.71 9.31
N SER A 289 7.22 -0.43 8.98
CA SER A 289 6.22 0.01 7.99
C SER A 289 6.42 -0.70 6.64
N THR A 290 5.30 -1.11 6.04
CA THR A 290 5.28 -2.09 4.95
C THR A 290 6.00 -1.58 3.71
N ALA A 291 5.88 -0.29 3.40
CA ALA A 291 6.61 0.35 2.30
C ALA A 291 8.14 0.21 2.39
N ARG A 292 8.73 0.11 3.60
CA ARG A 292 10.18 -0.11 3.79
C ARG A 292 10.62 -1.55 3.52
N PHE A 293 9.69 -2.49 3.33
CA PHE A 293 10.01 -3.83 2.82
C PHE A 293 10.09 -3.84 1.30
N PHE A 294 9.24 -3.06 0.63
CA PHE A 294 9.14 -3.00 -0.83
C PHE A 294 9.90 -1.81 -1.45
N SER A 295 10.92 -1.32 -0.74
CA SER A 295 11.80 -0.21 -1.16
C SER A 295 12.92 -0.61 -2.13
N GLY A 296 13.04 -1.90 -2.49
CA GLY A 296 14.17 -2.45 -3.27
C GLY A 296 15.47 -2.64 -2.46
N THR A 297 15.54 -2.15 -1.22
CA THR A 297 16.78 -2.17 -0.40
C THR A 297 17.07 -3.51 0.28
N LYS A 298 16.21 -4.53 0.12
CA LYS A 298 16.36 -5.86 0.72
C LYS A 298 16.64 -6.88 -0.37
N ALA A 299 17.65 -7.74 -0.16
CA ALA A 299 18.06 -8.73 -1.15
C ALA A 299 16.94 -9.73 -1.49
N GLU A 300 15.98 -9.94 -0.58
CA GLU A 300 14.80 -10.79 -0.77
C GLU A 300 13.63 -10.08 -1.49
N TYR A 301 13.66 -8.75 -1.58
CA TYR A 301 12.63 -7.92 -2.22
C TYR A 301 13.31 -6.86 -3.12
N PRO A 302 13.97 -7.27 -4.21
CA PRO A 302 14.80 -6.39 -5.04
C PRO A 302 13.99 -5.44 -5.94
N ARG A 303 12.71 -5.73 -6.22
CA ARG A 303 11.85 -4.84 -7.01
C ARG A 303 11.20 -3.82 -6.07
N ARG A 304 11.56 -2.54 -6.25
CA ARG A 304 10.86 -1.42 -5.62
C ARG A 304 9.42 -1.37 -6.17
N MET A 305 8.44 -1.23 -5.28
CA MET A 305 7.01 -1.19 -5.64
C MET A 305 6.43 0.18 -5.28
N HIS A 306 5.42 0.63 -6.03
CA HIS A 306 4.58 1.74 -5.57
C HIS A 306 3.70 1.25 -4.41
N CYS A 307 3.85 1.88 -3.24
CA CYS A 307 2.94 1.68 -2.11
C CYS A 307 1.92 2.81 -2.06
N ILE A 308 0.64 2.47 -1.98
CA ILE A 308 -0.49 3.41 -2.00
C ILE A 308 -1.47 3.15 -0.84
N GLN A 309 -2.47 4.01 -0.69
CA GLN A 309 -3.64 3.80 0.18
C GLN A 309 -4.93 4.21 -0.54
N GLY A 310 -5.96 3.36 -0.50
CA GLY A 310 -7.37 3.74 -0.69
C GLY A 310 -8.14 3.67 0.63
N SER A 311 -9.39 4.12 0.61
CA SER A 311 -10.23 4.18 1.82
C SER A 311 -10.72 2.82 2.29
N ASP A 312 -10.90 1.83 1.41
CA ASP A 312 -11.60 0.57 1.74
C ASP A 312 -13.04 0.87 2.22
N ALA A 313 -13.64 1.89 1.58
CA ALA A 313 -14.86 2.52 2.07
C ALA A 313 -16.11 1.68 1.78
N HIS A 314 -16.63 1.07 2.85
CA HIS A 314 -17.90 0.35 2.90
C HIS A 314 -19.08 1.26 3.32
N ARG A 315 -18.87 2.59 3.35
CA ARG A 315 -19.87 3.61 3.67
C ARG A 315 -19.44 5.02 3.22
N LEU A 316 -20.35 6.00 3.31
CA LEU A 316 -20.13 7.36 2.80
C LEU A 316 -19.21 8.24 3.69
N GLU A 317 -19.28 8.07 5.01
CA GLU A 317 -18.55 8.88 6.01
C GLU A 317 -17.85 7.97 7.04
N ARG A 318 -16.86 8.49 7.79
CA ARG A 318 -16.19 7.74 8.85
C ARG A 318 -17.17 7.39 9.98
N ASP A 319 -17.05 6.22 10.60
CA ASP A 319 -17.83 5.89 11.81
C ASP A 319 -17.23 6.62 13.02
N PRO A 320 -17.98 7.51 13.71
CA PRO A 320 -17.50 8.19 14.91
C PRO A 320 -17.30 7.26 16.11
N ASN A 321 -17.78 6.01 16.04
CA ASN A 321 -17.66 5.00 17.10
C ASN A 321 -16.70 3.86 16.74
N ARG A 322 -16.28 3.74 15.48
CA ARG A 322 -15.36 2.70 14.98
C ARG A 322 -14.31 3.30 14.05
N GLU A 323 -13.15 3.63 14.61
CA GLU A 323 -12.06 4.27 13.88
C GLU A 323 -11.49 3.44 12.70
N SER A 324 -11.76 2.13 12.68
CA SER A 324 -11.48 1.24 11.56
C SER A 324 -12.41 1.41 10.35
N ASN A 325 -13.64 1.91 10.57
CA ASN A 325 -14.69 1.98 9.55
C ASN A 325 -14.61 3.33 8.85
N LEU A 326 -13.84 3.35 7.76
CA LEU A 326 -13.57 4.53 6.95
C LEU A 326 -14.69 4.82 5.94
N GLY A 327 -14.86 6.09 5.62
CA GLY A 327 -15.62 6.56 4.47
C GLY A 327 -14.72 6.98 3.31
N ILE A 328 -15.35 7.28 2.17
CA ILE A 328 -14.67 7.68 0.94
C ILE A 328 -13.70 8.84 1.19
N GLY A 329 -12.44 8.69 0.76
CA GLY A 329 -11.41 9.72 0.92
C GLY A 329 -11.00 10.01 2.37
N ASP A 330 -11.19 9.08 3.32
CA ASP A 330 -10.51 9.12 4.63
C ASP A 330 -9.04 8.71 4.51
N ARG A 331 -8.73 7.68 3.72
CA ARG A 331 -7.38 7.42 3.21
C ARG A 331 -7.40 7.69 1.71
N ALA A 332 -6.45 8.46 1.23
CA ALA A 332 -6.26 8.73 -0.19
C ALA A 332 -4.76 8.74 -0.50
N THR A 333 -4.43 8.62 -1.79
CA THR A 333 -3.06 8.78 -2.29
C THR A 333 -3.00 10.06 -3.13
N GLU A 334 -1.94 10.85 -2.99
CA GLU A 334 -1.63 11.91 -3.93
C GLU A 334 -0.63 11.40 -4.96
N VAL A 335 -0.95 11.59 -6.24
CA VAL A 335 -0.09 11.30 -7.39
C VAL A 335 0.17 12.56 -8.19
N ASP A 336 1.42 12.81 -8.54
CA ASP A 336 1.77 13.88 -9.46
C ASP A 336 1.51 13.41 -10.90
N LEU A 337 0.61 14.09 -11.64
CA LEU A 337 0.25 13.73 -13.00
C LEU A 337 0.17 14.96 -13.92
N ALA A 338 0.83 14.88 -15.07
CA ALA A 338 0.73 15.86 -16.16
C ALA A 338 -0.67 15.93 -16.81
N THR A 339 -1.46 14.86 -16.71
CA THR A 339 -2.84 14.79 -17.21
C THR A 339 -3.58 13.69 -16.45
N VAL A 340 -4.77 14.00 -15.93
CA VAL A 340 -5.63 13.04 -15.23
C VAL A 340 -6.24 12.08 -16.26
N SER A 341 -5.77 10.82 -16.26
CA SER A 341 -6.28 9.75 -17.14
C SER A 341 -5.79 8.37 -16.67
N PHE A 342 -6.51 7.30 -16.99
CA PHE A 342 -6.06 5.92 -16.72
C PHE A 342 -4.67 5.64 -17.33
N ALA A 343 -4.42 6.12 -18.56
CA ALA A 343 -3.16 5.89 -19.26
C ALA A 343 -1.97 6.53 -18.54
N ALA A 344 -2.13 7.76 -18.03
CA ALA A 344 -1.09 8.42 -17.23
C ALA A 344 -0.87 7.73 -15.86
N LEU A 345 -1.93 7.21 -15.25
CA LEU A 345 -1.87 6.50 -13.98
C LEU A 345 -1.18 5.12 -14.11
N LYS A 346 -1.55 4.29 -15.11
CA LYS A 346 -0.85 3.02 -15.37
C LYS A 346 0.58 3.26 -15.85
N ALA A 347 0.86 4.34 -16.58
CA ALA A 347 2.24 4.71 -16.94
C ALA A 347 3.09 5.10 -15.71
N LEU A 348 2.53 5.84 -14.75
CA LEU A 348 3.19 6.16 -13.48
C LEU A 348 3.54 4.89 -12.70
N PHE A 349 2.57 3.98 -12.49
CA PHE A 349 2.79 2.73 -11.74
C PHE A 349 3.67 1.69 -12.46
N LEU A 350 3.93 1.86 -13.76
CA LEU A 350 4.90 1.07 -14.53
C LEU A 350 6.30 1.70 -14.60
N SER A 351 6.49 2.89 -14.02
CA SER A 351 7.76 3.62 -14.05
C SER A 351 8.51 3.50 -12.72
N ASP A 352 9.81 3.79 -12.73
CA ASP A 352 10.60 3.91 -11.49
C ASP A 352 10.43 5.28 -10.79
N GLU A 353 9.40 6.07 -11.15
CA GLU A 353 9.17 7.42 -10.61
C GLU A 353 8.35 7.41 -9.31
N PHE A 354 8.71 6.53 -8.38
CA PHE A 354 8.04 6.31 -7.09
C PHE A 354 7.82 7.60 -6.27
N GLU A 355 8.67 8.61 -6.45
CA GLU A 355 8.61 9.90 -5.75
C GLU A 355 7.39 10.75 -6.17
N ARG A 356 6.73 10.41 -7.29
CA ARG A 356 5.48 11.02 -7.76
C ARG A 356 4.24 10.36 -7.14
N THR A 357 4.39 9.55 -6.09
CA THR A 357 3.31 8.88 -5.34
C THR A 357 3.54 9.07 -3.84
N ARG A 358 2.56 9.63 -3.10
CA ARG A 358 2.64 9.81 -1.64
C ARG A 358 1.28 9.57 -0.97
N PRO A 359 1.21 9.16 0.31
CA PRO A 359 -0.06 9.22 1.05
C PRO A 359 -0.57 10.66 1.09
N TYR A 360 -1.88 10.87 0.93
CA TYR A 360 -2.49 12.12 1.33
C TYR A 360 -2.51 12.19 2.86
N LEU A 361 -2.00 13.28 3.43
CA LEU A 361 -2.12 13.56 4.86
C LEU A 361 -3.19 14.63 5.04
N GLY A 362 -4.26 14.32 5.78
CA GLY A 362 -5.19 15.33 6.27
C GLY A 362 -4.48 16.33 7.18
N GLY A 363 -5.00 17.56 7.28
CA GLY A 363 -4.34 18.63 8.05
C GLY A 363 -4.07 18.29 9.51
N THR A 364 -4.92 17.46 10.14
CA THR A 364 -4.70 16.94 11.49
C THR A 364 -3.60 15.87 11.53
N GLU A 365 -3.64 14.90 10.61
CA GLU A 365 -2.71 13.79 10.55
C GLU A 365 -1.28 14.26 10.23
N ALA A 366 -1.14 15.26 9.35
CA ALA A 366 0.14 15.90 9.07
C ALA A 366 0.77 16.56 10.32
N ILE A 367 -0.07 17.13 11.20
CA ILE A 367 0.35 17.70 12.49
C ILE A 367 0.75 16.59 13.48
N GLU A 368 0.06 15.45 13.46
CA GLU A 368 0.37 14.31 14.34
C GLU A 368 1.64 13.59 13.92
N VAL A 369 1.81 13.27 12.63
CA VAL A 369 3.07 12.73 12.07
C VAL A 369 4.24 13.68 12.34
N PHE A 370 4.04 15.01 12.23
CA PHE A 370 5.06 15.99 12.61
C PHE A 370 5.38 15.97 14.11
N ARG A 371 4.39 15.79 14.99
CA ARG A 371 4.60 15.66 16.44
C ARG A 371 5.37 14.39 16.80
N GLU A 372 5.05 13.25 16.19
CA GLU A 372 5.77 11.99 16.38
C GLU A 372 7.22 12.11 15.90
N ALA A 373 7.44 12.56 14.66
CA ALA A 373 8.77 12.83 14.12
C ALA A 373 9.58 13.79 15.00
N ARG A 374 8.93 14.81 15.58
CA ARG A 374 9.56 15.78 16.48
C ARG A 374 9.84 15.24 17.89
N ALA A 375 9.12 14.21 18.33
CA ALA A 375 9.41 13.48 19.56
C ALA A 375 10.57 12.49 19.39
N GLU A 376 10.72 11.88 18.20
CA GLU A 376 11.89 11.07 17.85
C GLU A 376 13.15 11.93 17.59
N GLY A 377 12.98 13.12 17.00
CA GLY A 377 14.07 14.05 16.70
C GLY A 377 14.81 13.72 15.40
N ASN A 378 16.10 14.02 15.32
CA ASN A 378 16.90 13.73 14.12
C ASN A 378 17.18 12.22 14.01
N THR A 379 16.94 11.64 12.84
CA THR A 379 17.13 10.20 12.56
C THR A 379 17.94 9.97 11.28
N VAL A 380 18.10 8.71 10.90
CA VAL A 380 18.72 8.28 9.63
C VAL A 380 17.92 8.69 8.38
N ASP A 381 16.67 9.13 8.57
CA ASP A 381 15.67 9.46 7.56
C ASP A 381 14.93 10.79 7.84
N GLN A 382 15.26 11.54 8.90
CA GLN A 382 14.73 12.89 9.09
C GLN A 382 15.67 13.87 9.78
N ALA A 383 15.47 15.16 9.50
CA ALA A 383 16.25 16.28 10.03
C ALA A 383 15.38 17.50 10.37
N PHE A 384 15.76 18.29 11.37
CA PHE A 384 15.06 19.52 11.77
C PHE A 384 15.98 20.74 11.77
N HIS A 385 15.55 21.82 11.11
CA HIS A 385 16.27 23.10 11.03
C HIS A 385 15.36 24.27 11.43
N GLU A 386 15.80 25.08 12.40
CA GLU A 386 15.00 26.20 12.92
C GLU A 386 14.81 27.34 11.90
N ASN A 387 15.68 27.44 10.88
CA ASN A 387 15.64 28.42 9.78
C ASN A 387 16.23 27.77 8.51
N LEU A 388 15.79 28.19 7.32
CA LEU A 388 16.37 27.70 6.05
C LEU A 388 17.84 28.10 5.90
N SER A 389 18.15 29.38 6.12
CA SER A 389 19.49 29.94 6.03
C SER A 389 19.93 30.57 7.34
N THR A 390 21.24 30.52 7.64
CA THR A 390 21.82 31.18 8.82
C THR A 390 22.93 32.17 8.44
N LYS A 391 23.10 33.21 9.25
CA LYS A 391 24.12 34.26 9.06
C LYS A 391 25.58 33.77 9.05
N ARG A 392 25.84 32.50 9.39
CA ARG A 392 27.19 31.93 9.47
C ARG A 392 27.49 30.92 8.35
N THR A 393 26.47 30.25 7.81
CA THR A 393 26.65 29.10 6.90
C THR A 393 25.64 29.07 5.74
N GLY A 394 24.78 30.08 5.58
CA GLY A 394 23.75 30.12 4.55
C GLY A 394 22.78 28.93 4.71
N VAL A 395 22.31 28.39 3.58
CA VAL A 395 21.49 27.16 3.49
C VAL A 395 22.34 25.88 3.72
N GLY A 396 23.66 26.00 3.87
CA GLY A 396 24.62 24.89 3.75
C GLY A 396 24.48 23.72 4.76
N HIS A 397 23.72 23.87 5.85
CA HIS A 397 23.35 22.72 6.69
C HIS A 397 22.15 21.95 6.14
N VAL A 398 21.14 22.64 5.65
CA VAL A 398 19.95 22.04 5.02
C VAL A 398 20.38 21.29 3.75
N LEU A 399 21.23 21.90 2.91
CA LEU A 399 21.80 21.24 1.73
C LEU A 399 22.62 19.99 2.08
N ARG A 400 23.38 20.01 3.18
CA ARG A 400 24.16 18.85 3.64
C ARG A 400 23.25 17.69 4.01
N ASP A 401 22.19 17.97 4.77
CA ASP A 401 21.23 16.95 5.20
C ASP A 401 20.45 16.39 4.01
N ILE A 402 20.04 17.23 3.05
CA ILE A 402 19.43 16.79 1.79
C ILE A 402 20.38 15.89 0.99
N VAL A 403 21.65 16.28 0.80
CA VAL A 403 22.63 15.44 0.09
C VAL A 403 22.92 14.14 0.85
N ALA A 404 22.97 14.16 2.18
CA ALA A 404 23.16 12.98 3.02
C ALA A 404 22.00 11.97 2.90
N LEU A 405 20.76 12.46 2.88
CA LEU A 405 19.56 11.64 2.70
C LEU A 405 19.44 11.09 1.26
N ALA A 406 19.76 11.90 0.25
CA ALA A 406 19.74 11.48 -1.15
C ALA A 406 20.78 10.38 -1.45
N ASN A 407 21.93 10.42 -0.77
CA ASN A 407 22.95 9.38 -0.84
C ASN A 407 22.60 8.10 -0.08
N THR A 408 21.78 8.16 0.98
CA THR A 408 21.34 6.99 1.74
C THR A 408 20.02 6.41 1.21
N GLY A 409 18.92 6.56 1.96
CA GLY A 409 17.62 5.92 1.71
C GLY A 409 16.49 6.93 1.47
N GLY A 410 16.81 8.20 1.25
CA GLY A 410 15.85 9.30 1.29
C GLY A 410 15.45 9.70 2.72
N GLY A 411 14.53 10.66 2.83
CA GLY A 411 14.04 11.16 4.11
C GLY A 411 13.26 12.47 4.03
N THR A 412 12.95 13.06 5.19
CA THR A 412 12.21 14.33 5.32
C THR A 412 12.99 15.37 6.14
N VAL A 413 13.15 16.58 5.62
CA VAL A 413 13.77 17.71 6.32
C VAL A 413 12.71 18.75 6.67
N TYR A 414 12.50 18.98 7.96
CA TYR A 414 11.55 19.95 8.50
C TYR A 414 12.24 21.29 8.78
N VAL A 415 11.78 22.37 8.13
CA VAL A 415 12.35 23.71 8.24
C VAL A 415 11.36 24.67 8.91
N GLY A 416 11.85 25.46 9.86
CA GLY A 416 11.06 26.31 10.78
C GLY A 416 10.82 25.66 12.16
N ALA A 417 11.38 24.48 12.41
CA ALA A 417 11.17 23.69 13.62
C ALA A 417 12.48 23.14 14.18
N SER A 418 12.48 22.78 15.47
CA SER A 418 13.64 22.21 16.17
C SER A 418 13.35 20.76 16.58
N ALA A 419 14.34 19.87 16.42
CA ALA A 419 14.28 18.48 16.93
C ALA A 419 14.10 18.43 18.45
N PHE A 420 14.39 19.52 19.17
CA PHE A 420 14.06 19.65 20.57
C PHE A 420 12.59 20.05 20.73
N GLU A 421 11.71 19.07 20.97
CA GLU A 421 10.28 19.21 21.29
C GLU A 421 9.97 20.42 22.20
N LYS A 422 10.72 20.57 23.29
CA LYS A 422 10.53 21.61 24.32
C LYS A 422 10.83 23.06 23.88
N ARG A 423 11.34 23.28 22.66
CA ARG A 423 11.46 24.62 22.08
C ARG A 423 10.13 25.03 21.42
N PRO A 424 9.76 26.33 21.42
CA PRO A 424 8.66 26.79 20.57
C PRO A 424 9.01 26.60 19.09
N LEU A 425 8.00 26.37 18.25
CA LEU A 425 8.16 26.41 16.79
C LEU A 425 8.59 27.82 16.36
N VAL A 426 9.49 27.91 15.37
CA VAL A 426 9.94 29.21 14.83
C VAL A 426 8.96 29.67 13.75
N GLY A 427 8.66 28.79 12.81
CA GLY A 427 7.91 29.09 11.59
C GLY A 427 8.79 29.67 10.48
N VAL A 428 8.39 29.47 9.23
CA VAL A 428 8.97 30.07 8.04
C VAL A 428 8.05 31.20 7.59
N PRO A 429 8.53 32.45 7.42
CA PRO A 429 7.67 33.62 7.20
C PRO A 429 7.11 33.72 5.76
N ASP A 430 7.76 33.08 4.80
CA ASP A 430 7.26 32.87 3.43
C ASP A 430 7.82 31.52 2.95
N VAL A 431 6.95 30.51 2.83
CA VAL A 431 7.35 29.15 2.44
C VAL A 431 7.62 29.04 0.94
N ASN A 432 6.97 29.85 0.11
CA ASN A 432 7.18 29.82 -1.33
C ASN A 432 8.56 30.40 -1.69
N ALA A 433 8.90 31.57 -1.14
CA ALA A 433 10.22 32.16 -1.30
C ALA A 433 11.34 31.26 -0.74
N ALA A 434 11.08 30.56 0.37
CA ALA A 434 12.01 29.60 0.95
C ALA A 434 12.20 28.35 0.06
N ALA A 435 11.14 27.84 -0.57
CA ALA A 435 11.22 26.72 -1.52
C ALA A 435 11.97 27.12 -2.81
N GLU A 436 11.73 28.34 -3.32
CA GLU A 436 12.47 28.89 -4.47
C GLU A 436 13.97 29.10 -4.14
N GLU A 437 14.31 29.68 -2.98
CA GLU A 437 15.69 29.82 -2.50
C GLU A 437 16.38 28.45 -2.42
N LEU A 438 15.72 27.46 -1.80
CA LEU A 438 16.27 26.10 -1.66
C LEU A 438 16.50 25.41 -3.02
N SER A 439 15.53 25.50 -3.93
CA SER A 439 15.62 24.89 -5.27
C SER A 439 16.75 25.51 -6.09
N ALA A 440 16.85 26.85 -6.11
CA ALA A 440 17.92 27.57 -6.79
C ALA A 440 19.31 27.30 -6.17
N GLU A 441 19.38 27.00 -4.87
CA GLU A 441 20.61 26.68 -4.18
C GLU A 441 21.06 25.22 -4.40
N LEU A 442 20.12 24.27 -4.41
CA LEU A 442 20.38 22.87 -4.78
C LEU A 442 20.93 22.77 -6.21
N ALA A 443 20.28 23.44 -7.17
CA ALA A 443 20.73 23.50 -8.56
C ALA A 443 22.10 24.20 -8.75
N ARG A 444 22.57 24.96 -7.76
CA ARG A 444 23.86 25.68 -7.81
C ARG A 444 25.00 24.96 -7.08
N GLN A 445 24.71 24.19 -6.03
CA GLN A 445 25.72 23.55 -5.19
C GLN A 445 25.74 22.02 -5.21
N VAL A 446 24.71 21.33 -5.71
CA VAL A 446 24.66 19.86 -5.73
C VAL A 446 24.93 19.33 -7.14
N THR A 447 25.78 18.31 -7.23
CA THR A 447 26.11 17.60 -8.48
C THR A 447 26.13 16.09 -8.23
N PRO A 448 25.39 15.25 -8.99
CA PRO A 448 24.42 15.60 -10.03
C PRO A 448 23.27 16.49 -9.54
N ALA A 449 22.50 17.07 -10.47
CA ALA A 449 21.37 17.93 -10.09
C ALA A 449 20.32 17.15 -9.30
N LEU A 450 19.88 17.68 -8.17
CA LEU A 450 18.96 17.01 -7.26
C LEU A 450 17.66 17.81 -7.11
N THR A 451 16.55 17.22 -7.57
CA THR A 451 15.19 17.71 -7.33
C THR A 451 14.66 17.18 -6.01
N VAL A 452 13.98 18.03 -5.24
CA VAL A 452 13.29 17.66 -3.98
C VAL A 452 11.85 18.16 -4.02
N ALA A 453 10.94 17.48 -3.32
CA ALA A 453 9.56 17.95 -3.17
C ALA A 453 9.42 18.83 -1.93
N THR A 454 8.62 19.89 -2.00
CA THR A 454 8.42 20.87 -0.92
C THR A 454 6.93 21.06 -0.62
N GLU A 455 6.57 21.00 0.66
CA GLU A 455 5.19 21.10 1.16
C GLU A 455 5.11 22.15 2.30
N THR A 456 3.97 22.82 2.41
CA THR A 456 3.66 23.75 3.51
C THR A 456 2.82 23.04 4.57
N LEU A 457 3.31 22.99 5.82
CA LEU A 457 2.57 22.46 6.95
C LEU A 457 2.18 23.59 7.93
N PRO A 458 0.91 24.05 7.94
CA PRO A 458 0.44 25.05 8.89
C PRO A 458 0.16 24.40 10.27
N ILE A 459 0.82 24.90 11.31
CA ILE A 459 0.71 24.38 12.69
C ILE A 459 0.80 25.52 13.71
N GLU A 460 -0.12 25.56 14.68
CA GLU A 460 -0.14 26.57 15.77
C GLU A 460 -0.10 28.05 15.29
N GLY A 461 -0.63 28.31 14.08
CA GLY A 461 -0.59 29.64 13.46
C GLY A 461 0.76 30.01 12.82
N LYS A 462 1.58 29.01 12.49
CA LYS A 462 2.89 29.14 11.84
C LYS A 462 3.04 28.12 10.72
N ASP A 463 3.61 28.54 9.61
CA ASP A 463 3.88 27.63 8.50
C ASP A 463 5.28 27.01 8.65
N LEU A 464 5.39 25.72 8.35
CA LEU A 464 6.65 24.99 8.25
C LEU A 464 6.87 24.54 6.80
N LEU A 465 8.13 24.57 6.37
CA LEU A 465 8.54 24.03 5.06
C LEU A 465 9.00 22.58 5.28
N VAL A 466 8.26 21.62 4.72
CA VAL A 466 8.59 20.19 4.75
C VAL A 466 9.22 19.83 3.42
N VAL A 467 10.47 19.36 3.44
CA VAL A 467 11.23 18.98 2.23
C VAL A 467 11.38 17.46 2.20
N ARG A 468 10.82 16.80 1.19
CA ARG A 468 10.97 15.35 0.97
C ARG A 468 12.10 15.10 -0.01
N VAL A 469 12.99 14.18 0.38
CA VAL A 469 14.23 13.86 -0.33
C VAL A 469 14.19 12.40 -0.72
N ALA A 470 14.19 12.13 -2.03
CA ALA A 470 14.29 10.79 -2.59
C ALA A 470 15.68 10.18 -2.34
N PRO A 471 15.83 8.84 -2.23
CA PRO A 471 17.11 8.20 -2.53
C PRO A 471 17.43 8.43 -4.01
N GLY A 472 18.42 9.27 -4.31
CA GLY A 472 18.68 9.71 -5.67
C GLY A 472 19.29 8.59 -6.53
N PRO A 473 18.92 8.45 -7.82
CA PRO A 473 19.42 7.38 -8.68
C PRO A 473 20.88 7.57 -9.11
N GLU A 474 21.35 8.81 -9.27
CA GLU A 474 22.70 9.12 -9.77
C GLU A 474 23.73 9.27 -8.64
N LYS A 475 23.78 8.29 -7.72
CA LYS A 475 24.73 8.33 -6.59
C LYS A 475 26.19 8.25 -7.08
N PRO A 476 27.14 8.93 -6.40
CA PRO A 476 26.97 9.81 -5.24
C PRO A 476 26.69 11.27 -5.62
N TYR A 477 25.75 11.89 -4.91
CA TYR A 477 25.54 13.33 -4.92
C TYR A 477 26.59 14.02 -4.04
N ALA A 478 27.23 15.05 -4.58
CA ALA A 478 28.25 15.84 -3.91
C ALA A 478 27.81 17.29 -3.74
N LEU A 479 28.07 17.87 -2.55
CA LEU A 479 27.87 19.28 -2.25
C LEU A 479 29.16 20.05 -2.50
N ALA A 480 29.08 21.18 -3.22
CA ALA A 480 30.23 22.03 -3.56
C ALA A 480 31.11 22.35 -2.32
N PRO A 481 32.45 22.31 -2.43
CA PRO A 481 33.28 22.07 -3.62
C PRO A 481 33.55 20.58 -3.93
N GLY A 482 32.71 19.64 -3.50
CA GLY A 482 32.84 18.19 -3.81
C GLY A 482 32.74 17.24 -2.62
N ASN A 483 32.13 17.69 -1.52
CA ASN A 483 31.95 16.87 -0.31
C ASN A 483 30.75 15.94 -0.48
N ILE A 484 30.97 14.63 -0.39
CA ILE A 484 29.91 13.62 -0.35
C ILE A 484 29.57 13.36 1.12
N PHE A 485 28.28 13.36 1.47
CA PHE A 485 27.78 13.10 2.81
C PHE A 485 26.86 11.88 2.83
N VAL A 486 26.79 11.20 3.97
CA VAL A 486 25.82 10.13 4.27
C VAL A 486 25.19 10.38 5.64
N ARG A 487 23.99 9.85 5.86
CA ARG A 487 23.26 9.96 7.12
C ARG A 487 23.55 8.76 8.02
N GLU A 488 24.17 8.98 9.18
CA GLU A 488 24.51 7.96 10.17
C GLU A 488 24.00 8.37 11.56
N GLU A 489 23.31 7.46 12.25
CA GLU A 489 22.77 7.61 13.63
C GLU A 489 21.92 8.87 13.95
N GLY A 490 21.60 9.71 12.97
CA GLY A 490 20.91 10.99 13.16
C GLY A 490 21.69 12.22 12.67
N GLU A 491 22.95 12.06 12.24
CA GLU A 491 23.82 13.13 11.77
C GLU A 491 24.27 12.93 10.32
N SER A 492 24.64 14.03 9.65
CA SER A 492 25.17 14.02 8.27
C SER A 492 26.69 14.09 8.26
N VAL A 493 27.32 12.93 8.12
CA VAL A 493 28.78 12.75 8.18
C VAL A 493 29.41 12.68 6.79
N PRO A 494 30.68 13.10 6.60
CA PRO A 494 31.38 12.91 5.34
C PRO A 494 31.53 11.42 5.02
N ALA A 495 31.21 11.01 3.79
CA ALA A 495 31.24 9.62 3.39
C ALA A 495 32.67 9.05 3.39
N SER A 496 32.83 7.83 3.93
CA SER A 496 34.10 7.10 3.84
C SER A 496 34.37 6.63 2.41
N ARG A 497 35.64 6.28 2.12
CA ARG A 497 36.05 5.75 0.82
C ARG A 497 35.17 4.59 0.35
N ASP A 498 34.89 3.65 1.25
CA ASP A 498 34.23 2.40 0.87
C ASP A 498 32.72 2.62 0.66
N GLN A 499 32.10 3.55 1.39
CA GLN A 499 30.76 4.04 1.11
C GLN A 499 30.68 4.79 -0.23
N ILE A 500 31.68 5.60 -0.58
CA ILE A 500 31.75 6.26 -1.90
C ILE A 500 31.85 5.21 -3.02
N VAL A 501 32.65 4.16 -2.83
CA VAL A 501 32.75 3.05 -3.79
C VAL A 501 31.43 2.29 -3.92
N ALA A 502 30.73 2.02 -2.80
CA ALA A 502 29.40 1.40 -2.81
C ALA A 502 28.36 2.26 -3.55
N MET A 503 28.28 3.56 -3.24
CA MET A 503 27.39 4.50 -3.92
C MET A 503 27.64 4.59 -5.43
N VAL A 504 28.91 4.59 -5.88
CA VAL A 504 29.24 4.55 -7.31
C VAL A 504 28.83 3.21 -7.96
N GLN A 505 28.82 2.10 -7.22
CA GLN A 505 28.32 0.81 -7.72
C GLN A 505 26.78 0.78 -7.78
N GLU A 506 26.09 1.32 -6.76
CA GLU A 506 24.63 1.50 -6.74
C GLU A 506 24.16 2.37 -7.92
N GLY A 507 24.73 3.57 -8.08
CA GLY A 507 24.36 4.50 -9.16
C GLY A 507 24.63 3.90 -10.54
N ARG A 508 25.73 3.18 -10.72
CA ARG A 508 26.00 2.46 -11.98
C ARG A 508 25.07 1.28 -12.20
N ALA A 509 24.61 0.58 -11.17
CA ALA A 509 23.63 -0.48 -11.30
C ALA A 509 22.27 0.08 -11.71
N ALA A 510 21.83 1.19 -11.10
CA ALA A 510 20.61 1.91 -11.49
C ALA A 510 20.68 2.41 -12.94
N MET A 511 21.77 3.07 -13.34
CA MET A 511 21.97 3.55 -14.73
C MET A 511 22.16 2.43 -15.77
N MET A 512 22.45 1.19 -15.35
CA MET A 512 22.61 0.03 -16.23
C MET A 512 21.45 -0.97 -16.14
N ALA A 513 20.39 -0.67 -15.37
CA ALA A 513 19.15 -1.43 -15.40
C ALA A 513 18.50 -1.31 -16.80
N PRO A 514 18.07 -2.41 -17.41
CA PRO A 514 17.43 -2.36 -18.72
C PRO A 514 16.03 -1.73 -18.57
N VAL A 515 15.80 -0.61 -19.26
CA VAL A 515 14.44 -0.06 -19.43
C VAL A 515 13.57 -1.13 -20.09
N VAL A 516 12.62 -1.69 -19.34
CA VAL A 516 11.69 -2.71 -19.86
C VAL A 516 10.66 -2.03 -20.74
N VAL A 517 11.00 -1.89 -22.02
CA VAL A 517 10.04 -1.42 -23.03
C VAL A 517 8.90 -2.44 -23.13
N PRO A 518 7.63 -2.05 -22.89
CA PRO A 518 6.51 -3.00 -22.92
C PRO A 518 6.33 -3.57 -24.34
N PRO A 519 6.03 -4.87 -24.49
CA PRO A 519 5.96 -5.55 -25.79
C PRO A 519 4.67 -5.19 -26.55
N GLY A 520 4.58 -3.97 -27.06
CA GLY A 520 3.38 -3.45 -27.74
C GLY A 520 3.61 -2.46 -28.90
N ALA A 521 4.84 -2.01 -29.15
CA ALA A 521 5.14 -1.13 -30.28
C ALA A 521 5.33 -1.95 -31.58
N PRO A 522 4.49 -1.77 -32.63
CA PRO A 522 4.66 -2.49 -33.88
C PRO A 522 5.94 -2.05 -34.59
N ALA A 523 6.83 -3.02 -34.87
CA ALA A 523 8.11 -2.75 -35.52
C ALA A 523 7.90 -2.18 -36.94
N MET A 524 8.20 -0.89 -37.12
CA MET A 524 8.10 -0.24 -38.41
C MET A 524 9.23 -0.74 -39.33
N LEU A 525 8.87 -1.63 -40.26
CA LEU A 525 9.79 -2.24 -41.20
C LEU A 525 10.54 -1.17 -42.03
N PRO A 526 11.86 -1.29 -42.23
CA PRO A 526 12.58 -0.41 -43.13
C PRO A 526 12.09 -0.63 -44.57
N SER A 527 11.64 0.45 -45.22
CA SER A 527 11.09 0.40 -46.58
C SER A 527 12.18 -0.02 -47.59
N PRO A 528 11.88 -0.88 -48.59
CA PRO A 528 12.86 -1.28 -49.59
C PRO A 528 13.26 -0.10 -50.49
N ALA A 529 14.53 -0.04 -50.85
CA ALA A 529 15.04 0.90 -51.84
C ALA A 529 14.95 0.29 -53.25
N ASP A 530 14.17 0.93 -54.14
CA ASP A 530 14.04 0.50 -55.54
C ASP A 530 15.27 0.87 -56.40
N PRO A 531 15.55 0.13 -57.50
CA PRO A 531 16.83 0.20 -58.20
C PRO A 531 16.84 1.00 -59.51
N ALA A 532 18.06 1.36 -59.94
CA ALA A 532 18.46 1.74 -61.31
C ALA A 532 17.89 3.06 -61.88
N ALA A 533 18.51 3.68 -62.91
CA ALA A 533 19.92 3.78 -63.31
C ALA A 533 20.04 4.83 -64.44
N ASP A 534 21.20 5.50 -64.57
CA ASP A 534 21.79 5.73 -65.90
C ASP A 534 23.32 6.01 -65.87
N ARG A 535 23.94 6.05 -67.05
CA ARG A 535 25.34 6.35 -67.41
C ARG A 535 25.30 7.33 -68.63
N PRO A 536 26.39 7.63 -69.39
CA PRO A 536 27.82 7.33 -69.25
C PRO A 536 28.76 8.57 -69.29
N GLY A 537 30.07 8.37 -69.12
CA GLY A 537 31.08 9.46 -69.23
C GLY A 537 32.54 9.00 -69.11
N SER A 538 33.12 8.49 -70.20
CA SER A 538 34.47 7.88 -70.26
C SER A 538 35.66 8.72 -69.74
N ARG A 539 36.63 8.08 -69.05
CA ARG A 539 38.01 7.79 -69.56
C ARG A 539 38.94 7.09 -68.53
N ARG A 540 39.84 6.25 -69.05
CA ARG A 540 41.12 5.74 -68.48
C ARG A 540 42.26 6.21 -69.43
N PRO A 541 43.59 5.97 -69.24
CA PRO A 541 44.32 5.04 -68.36
C PRO A 541 45.22 5.80 -67.32
N ALA A 542 46.24 5.27 -66.62
CA ALA A 542 47.01 4.02 -66.73
C ALA A 542 47.60 3.51 -65.39
N ASP A 543 48.32 2.38 -65.48
CA ASP A 543 49.09 1.59 -64.50
C ASP A 543 50.49 1.31 -65.17
N PRO A 544 51.51 0.55 -64.65
CA PRO A 544 51.59 -0.27 -63.42
C PRO A 544 52.94 -0.26 -62.64
N GLY A 545 53.06 -1.09 -61.59
CA GLY A 545 54.33 -1.61 -61.00
C GLY A 545 54.56 -1.29 -59.51
N GLU A 546 55.18 -2.14 -58.66
CA GLU A 546 55.65 -3.53 -58.89
C GLU A 546 55.80 -4.36 -57.58
N GLN A 547 55.48 -5.67 -57.66
CA GLN A 547 55.85 -6.88 -56.87
C GLN A 547 56.62 -6.83 -55.51
N GLY A 548 56.23 -7.68 -54.54
CA GLY A 548 57.16 -8.36 -53.60
C GLY A 548 56.71 -8.63 -52.14
N GLU A 549 56.63 -9.91 -51.71
CA GLU A 549 56.47 -10.34 -50.29
C GLU A 549 57.72 -11.16 -49.77
N PRO A 550 57.68 -12.11 -48.79
CA PRO A 550 58.11 -11.82 -47.40
C PRO A 550 59.14 -12.82 -46.80
N VAL A 551 59.82 -12.47 -45.69
CA VAL A 551 60.70 -13.40 -44.93
C VAL A 551 60.72 -13.14 -43.40
N ALA A 552 60.82 -14.22 -42.61
CA ALA A 552 61.17 -14.29 -41.18
C ALA A 552 61.85 -15.67 -40.91
N PRO A 553 62.25 -16.09 -39.67
CA PRO A 553 62.51 -15.41 -38.40
C PRO A 553 63.94 -15.70 -37.83
N GLY A 554 64.22 -15.43 -36.55
CA GLY A 554 65.50 -15.78 -35.87
C GLY A 554 65.36 -16.13 -34.37
N ARG A 555 66.32 -16.89 -33.80
CA ARG A 555 66.20 -17.51 -32.45
C ARG A 555 67.55 -17.56 -31.69
N ASN A 556 67.46 -17.79 -30.37
CA ASN A 556 68.51 -18.22 -29.41
C ASN A 556 69.51 -17.18 -28.85
N GLY A 557 69.82 -17.34 -27.55
CA GLY A 557 70.91 -16.64 -26.83
C GLY A 557 70.85 -16.83 -25.32
N ARG A 558 71.43 -17.92 -24.78
CA ARG A 558 71.63 -18.12 -23.32
C ARG A 558 72.93 -17.45 -22.84
N ARG A 559 73.01 -17.09 -21.55
CA ARG A 559 74.22 -17.24 -20.72
C ARG A 559 73.90 -17.23 -19.23
N ASP A 560 74.82 -17.78 -18.46
CA ASP A 560 74.62 -18.32 -17.11
C ASP A 560 75.35 -17.50 -16.03
N GLY A 561 75.01 -17.72 -14.75
CA GLY A 561 75.76 -17.18 -13.61
C GLY A 561 75.11 -17.49 -12.25
N ALA A 562 75.73 -18.35 -11.45
CA ALA A 562 75.22 -18.76 -10.14
C ALA A 562 76.32 -19.16 -9.14
N VAL A 563 76.21 -18.69 -7.90
CA VAL A 563 76.93 -19.08 -6.65
C VAL A 563 75.94 -18.71 -5.53
N ALA A 564 75.41 -19.60 -4.68
CA ALA A 564 76.02 -20.35 -3.56
C ALA A 564 76.61 -19.40 -2.48
N ASP A 565 76.50 -19.64 -1.15
CA ASP A 565 76.12 -20.82 -0.36
C ASP A 565 75.67 -20.40 1.08
N ARG A 566 75.16 -21.37 1.86
CA ARG A 566 75.13 -21.49 3.35
C ARG A 566 73.79 -21.37 4.12
N GLN A 567 73.63 -22.37 4.99
CA GLN A 567 72.57 -22.72 5.95
C GLN A 567 73.34 -23.34 7.19
N PRO A 568 72.78 -24.06 8.21
CA PRO A 568 71.38 -24.37 8.61
C PRO A 568 71.14 -24.26 10.17
N THR A 569 70.18 -25.05 10.68
CA THR A 569 69.82 -25.44 12.09
C THR A 569 68.69 -24.61 12.75
N GLU A 570 67.74 -25.16 13.52
CA GLU A 570 67.20 -26.54 13.76
C GLU A 570 65.78 -26.38 14.39
N GLY A 571 64.82 -27.32 14.42
CA GLY A 571 64.69 -28.68 13.86
C GLY A 571 63.55 -29.49 14.52
N ARG A 572 63.09 -30.60 13.90
CA ARG A 572 62.17 -31.67 14.43
C ARG A 572 60.68 -31.26 14.64
N ARG A 573 59.64 -32.12 14.53
CA ARG A 573 59.40 -33.58 14.26
C ARG A 573 57.87 -33.76 13.92
N ALA A 574 57.26 -34.87 13.45
CA ALA A 574 57.63 -36.21 12.98
C ALA A 574 56.45 -36.91 12.21
N THR A 575 56.74 -37.96 11.40
CA THR A 575 56.08 -39.30 11.24
C THR A 575 54.54 -39.49 11.31
N ASN A 576 53.85 -40.34 10.52
CA ASN A 576 54.16 -41.46 9.56
C ASN A 576 53.33 -41.28 8.25
N GLY A 577 53.44 -42.00 7.11
CA GLY A 577 53.81 -43.40 6.77
C GLY A 577 52.52 -44.24 6.53
N TYR A 578 52.32 -45.08 5.49
CA TYR A 578 53.21 -45.79 4.54
C TYR A 578 52.49 -46.11 3.18
N ASP A 579 53.28 -46.32 2.11
CA ASP A 579 53.23 -47.29 0.98
C ASP A 579 51.98 -48.21 0.68
N ALA A 580 51.76 -48.77 -0.54
CA ALA A 580 52.23 -48.50 -1.92
C ALA A 580 51.56 -49.42 -2.99
N ASP A 581 51.82 -49.09 -4.27
CA ASP A 581 52.11 -50.00 -5.42
C ASP A 581 51.00 -50.59 -6.38
N ARG A 582 51.39 -50.68 -7.68
CA ARG A 582 50.92 -51.56 -8.80
C ARG A 582 49.61 -51.35 -9.60
N ALA A 583 49.65 -50.33 -10.47
CA ALA A 583 49.72 -50.40 -11.96
C ALA A 583 48.99 -51.45 -12.85
N ALA A 584 48.62 -50.96 -14.06
CA ALA A 584 48.26 -51.66 -15.32
C ALA A 584 46.79 -52.19 -15.47
N VAL A 585 46.12 -52.21 -16.63
CA VAL A 585 46.47 -51.92 -18.06
C VAL A 585 45.32 -51.10 -18.73
N ALA A 586 45.58 -50.37 -19.81
CA ALA A 586 44.59 -49.65 -20.65
C ALA A 586 44.19 -50.49 -21.91
N PRO A 587 43.49 -49.99 -22.97
CA PRO A 587 42.73 -48.73 -23.16
C PRO A 587 41.32 -48.90 -23.81
N ARG A 588 40.50 -47.83 -23.82
CA ARG A 588 39.57 -47.51 -24.96
C ARG A 588 39.10 -46.05 -24.94
N ARG A 589 38.47 -45.61 -26.04
CA ARG A 589 38.20 -44.20 -26.37
C ARG A 589 36.92 -43.62 -25.73
N ALA A 590 37.08 -42.39 -25.22
CA ALA A 590 36.16 -41.25 -25.36
C ALA A 590 34.65 -41.45 -25.07
N GLN A 591 34.25 -41.10 -23.85
CA GLN A 591 33.07 -40.27 -23.56
C GLN A 591 33.47 -39.25 -22.48
N VAL A 592 32.94 -38.03 -22.55
CA VAL A 592 33.22 -36.97 -21.56
C VAL A 592 32.11 -36.99 -20.51
N ALA A 593 32.46 -37.35 -19.28
CA ALA A 593 31.59 -37.27 -18.11
C ALA A 593 32.03 -36.13 -17.21
N ALA A 594 31.08 -35.44 -16.57
CA ALA A 594 31.36 -34.40 -15.59
C ALA A 594 31.65 -35.00 -14.20
N GLU A 595 32.41 -34.28 -13.37
CA GLU A 595 32.71 -34.68 -11.99
C GLU A 595 31.53 -34.43 -11.02
N PRO A 596 31.46 -35.14 -9.88
CA PRO A 596 30.22 -35.31 -9.14
C PRO A 596 29.95 -34.22 -8.09
N VAL A 597 28.68 -33.82 -7.99
CA VAL A 597 28.14 -33.07 -6.84
C VAL A 597 27.78 -34.05 -5.72
N ALA A 598 28.06 -33.68 -4.47
CA ALA A 598 27.80 -34.51 -3.30
C ALA A 598 26.28 -34.76 -3.11
N VAL A 599 25.89 -36.03 -3.09
CA VAL A 599 24.49 -36.45 -2.86
C VAL A 599 24.10 -36.20 -1.41
N ARG A 600 23.29 -35.17 -1.17
CA ARG A 600 22.50 -35.06 0.07
C ARG A 600 21.42 -36.15 0.04
N PRO A 601 21.11 -36.82 1.16
CA PRO A 601 20.01 -37.78 1.19
C PRO A 601 18.71 -37.07 0.83
N ALA A 602 17.87 -37.73 0.02
CA ALA A 602 16.56 -37.20 -0.34
C ALA A 602 15.70 -37.01 0.93
N PRO A 603 14.82 -35.99 0.99
CA PRO A 603 13.80 -35.95 2.01
C PRO A 603 12.92 -37.21 1.91
N PRO A 604 12.37 -37.73 3.02
CA PRO A 604 11.41 -38.82 2.95
C PRO A 604 10.23 -38.38 2.07
N PRO A 605 9.62 -39.30 1.29
CA PRO A 605 8.48 -38.95 0.45
C PRO A 605 7.37 -38.38 1.32
N ALA A 606 6.78 -37.27 0.87
CA ALA A 606 5.60 -36.71 1.53
C ALA A 606 4.53 -37.81 1.63
N ARG A 607 3.98 -38.02 2.83
CA ARG A 607 2.82 -38.90 2.98
C ARG A 607 1.68 -38.33 2.10
N PRO A 608 0.96 -39.16 1.33
CA PRO A 608 -0.23 -38.68 0.65
C PRO A 608 -1.20 -38.14 1.71
N ALA A 609 -1.78 -36.96 1.48
CA ALA A 609 -2.79 -36.42 2.37
C ALA A 609 -4.00 -37.38 2.38
N PRO A 610 -4.49 -37.83 3.56
CA PRO A 610 -5.64 -38.71 3.62
C PRO A 610 -6.90 -37.94 3.22
N THR A 611 -7.50 -38.32 2.09
CA THR A 611 -8.81 -37.83 1.66
C THR A 611 -9.87 -38.41 2.60
N GLY A 612 -10.34 -37.60 3.56
CA GLY A 612 -11.36 -38.04 4.53
C GLY A 612 -11.39 -37.29 5.86
N TYR A 613 -10.86 -36.06 5.92
CA TYR A 613 -11.16 -35.16 7.04
C TYR A 613 -12.61 -34.66 6.93
N LEU A 614 -13.28 -34.52 8.08
CA LEU A 614 -14.55 -33.81 8.18
C LEU A 614 -14.29 -32.29 8.23
N ASP A 615 -15.12 -31.51 7.56
CA ASP A 615 -15.02 -30.03 7.58
C ASP A 615 -15.34 -29.48 8.98
N GLU A 616 -14.64 -28.41 9.42
CA GLU A 616 -14.95 -27.73 10.69
C GLU A 616 -16.36 -27.07 10.60
N VAL A 617 -17.31 -27.54 11.40
CA VAL A 617 -18.69 -27.00 11.47
C VAL A 617 -18.78 -26.08 12.68
N THR A 618 -19.33 -24.86 12.50
CA THR A 618 -19.51 -23.88 13.57
C THR A 618 -20.99 -23.68 13.86
N GLU A 619 -21.37 -23.72 15.13
CA GLU A 619 -22.73 -23.48 15.63
C GLU A 619 -22.69 -22.47 16.79
N ASP A 620 -23.73 -21.66 16.96
CA ASP A 620 -23.85 -20.72 18.08
C ASP A 620 -24.04 -21.48 19.41
N ALA A 621 -23.39 -21.04 20.48
CA ALA A 621 -23.48 -21.68 21.79
C ALA A 621 -24.47 -20.96 22.72
N GLU A 622 -25.31 -21.72 23.42
CA GLU A 622 -26.28 -21.18 24.40
C GLU A 622 -25.58 -20.39 25.52
N ASP A 623 -26.09 -19.20 25.85
CA ASP A 623 -25.56 -18.33 26.92
C ASP A 623 -25.45 -19.06 28.26
N ASP A 624 -24.32 -18.90 28.93
CA ASP A 624 -23.93 -19.62 30.15
C ASP A 624 -23.20 -18.66 31.09
N ASP A 625 -23.93 -18.14 32.09
CA ASP A 625 -23.51 -17.10 33.04
C ASP A 625 -22.25 -17.45 33.85
N VAL A 626 -21.82 -18.72 33.84
CA VAL A 626 -20.64 -19.21 34.58
C VAL A 626 -19.34 -18.99 33.81
N LEU A 627 -19.41 -18.81 32.48
CA LEU A 627 -18.23 -18.84 31.61
C LEU A 627 -17.24 -17.70 31.86
N PRO A 628 -15.92 -17.97 31.80
CA PRO A 628 -14.93 -16.93 31.58
C PRO A 628 -15.17 -16.22 30.25
N THR A 629 -15.05 -14.89 30.25
CA THR A 629 -15.17 -13.98 29.08
C THR A 629 -14.16 -14.23 27.95
N SER A 630 -13.19 -15.12 28.15
CA SER A 630 -12.22 -15.53 27.12
C SER A 630 -11.58 -16.87 27.47
N GLY A 631 -11.18 -17.64 26.45
CA GLY A 631 -10.57 -18.96 26.61
C GLY A 631 -11.16 -19.98 25.63
N VAL A 632 -10.90 -21.26 25.88
CA VAL A 632 -11.47 -22.39 25.13
C VAL A 632 -11.88 -23.48 26.10
N GLU A 633 -13.06 -24.07 25.91
CA GLU A 633 -13.46 -25.34 26.51
C GLU A 633 -13.30 -26.46 25.47
N VAL A 634 -12.82 -27.64 25.87
CA VAL A 634 -12.87 -28.86 25.04
C VAL A 634 -14.05 -29.67 25.55
N VAL A 635 -15.09 -29.78 24.72
CA VAL A 635 -16.43 -30.26 25.13
C VAL A 635 -16.57 -31.77 24.91
N GLU A 636 -16.06 -32.25 23.78
CA GLU A 636 -16.14 -33.65 23.37
C GLU A 636 -14.91 -34.01 22.52
N SER A 637 -14.54 -35.29 22.50
CA SER A 637 -13.64 -35.85 21.49
C SER A 637 -14.13 -37.21 21.00
N TYR A 638 -13.97 -37.49 19.71
CA TYR A 638 -14.39 -38.74 19.08
C TYR A 638 -13.41 -39.15 17.97
N GLU A 639 -13.28 -40.46 17.70
CA GLU A 639 -12.41 -40.97 16.63
C GLU A 639 -13.24 -41.40 15.42
N GLN A 640 -12.86 -40.94 14.22
CA GLN A 640 -13.44 -41.38 12.96
C GLN A 640 -12.34 -41.55 11.90
N ASN A 641 -12.35 -42.67 11.18
CA ASN A 641 -11.36 -43.02 10.14
C ASN A 641 -9.88 -43.01 10.61
N GLY A 642 -9.60 -43.20 11.91
CA GLY A 642 -8.25 -43.12 12.46
C GLY A 642 -7.75 -41.69 12.75
N VAL A 643 -8.67 -40.71 12.73
CA VAL A 643 -8.43 -39.31 13.12
C VAL A 643 -9.27 -39.02 14.35
N VAL A 644 -8.68 -38.39 15.38
CA VAL A 644 -9.41 -37.87 16.53
C VAL A 644 -9.85 -36.44 16.25
N TYR A 645 -11.15 -36.21 16.41
CA TYR A 645 -11.83 -34.94 16.28
C TYR A 645 -12.29 -34.43 17.65
N TYR A 646 -12.44 -33.12 17.77
CA TYR A 646 -12.82 -32.42 18.98
C TYR A 646 -13.96 -31.44 18.67
N THR A 647 -14.90 -31.33 19.62
CA THR A 647 -15.80 -30.19 19.73
C THR A 647 -15.20 -29.21 20.73
N VAL A 648 -14.92 -27.97 20.30
CA VAL A 648 -14.38 -26.91 21.17
C VAL A 648 -15.37 -25.75 21.27
N ARG A 649 -15.50 -25.14 22.45
CA ARG A 649 -16.27 -23.90 22.63
C ARG A 649 -15.31 -22.71 22.70
N ASP A 650 -15.41 -21.77 21.76
CA ASP A 650 -14.60 -20.55 21.77
C ASP A 650 -15.29 -19.48 22.62
N LEU A 651 -14.84 -19.32 23.87
CA LEU A 651 -15.53 -18.50 24.87
C LEU A 651 -15.56 -17.00 24.53
N LYS A 652 -14.69 -16.54 23.61
CA LYS A 652 -14.68 -15.14 23.17
C LYS A 652 -15.82 -14.85 22.16
N HIS A 653 -16.20 -15.84 21.36
CA HIS A 653 -17.19 -15.67 20.29
C HIS A 653 -18.51 -16.39 20.59
N GLN A 654 -18.57 -17.16 21.70
CA GLN A 654 -19.71 -18.00 22.10
C GLN A 654 -20.20 -18.92 20.99
N THR A 655 -19.26 -19.63 20.36
CA THR A 655 -19.55 -20.64 19.33
C THR A 655 -18.96 -21.99 19.72
N TYR A 656 -19.69 -23.06 19.39
CA TYR A 656 -19.14 -24.41 19.29
C TYR A 656 -18.54 -24.60 17.91
N VAL A 657 -17.37 -25.23 17.84
CA VAL A 657 -16.75 -25.65 16.59
C VAL A 657 -16.41 -27.12 16.68
N HIS A 658 -17.07 -27.88 15.82
CA HIS A 658 -16.96 -29.33 15.69
C HIS A 658 -15.88 -29.70 14.68
N ASN A 659 -15.45 -30.96 14.72
CA ASN A 659 -14.51 -31.56 13.77
C ASN A 659 -13.11 -30.90 13.77
N VAL A 660 -12.77 -30.19 14.85
CA VAL A 660 -11.43 -29.63 15.06
C VAL A 660 -10.45 -30.78 15.34
N THR A 661 -9.25 -30.74 14.79
CA THR A 661 -8.21 -31.76 15.03
C THR A 661 -7.00 -31.16 15.75
N ARG A 662 -6.10 -32.00 16.31
CA ARG A 662 -4.86 -31.56 16.98
C ARG A 662 -3.98 -30.65 16.08
N ASP A 663 -4.05 -30.81 14.76
CA ASP A 663 -3.31 -29.98 13.79
C ASP A 663 -3.91 -28.58 13.54
N THR A 664 -5.07 -28.24 14.15
CA THR A 664 -5.80 -26.98 13.95
C THR A 664 -4.89 -25.73 14.00
N SER A 665 -5.17 -24.76 13.12
CA SER A 665 -4.35 -23.56 12.93
C SER A 665 -4.42 -22.60 14.12
N LYS A 666 -5.52 -22.62 14.87
CA LYS A 666 -5.78 -21.72 16.01
C LYS A 666 -4.96 -22.17 17.23
N ARG A 667 -3.88 -21.43 17.52
CA ARG A 667 -2.89 -21.77 18.57
C ARG A 667 -3.48 -22.02 19.96
N LEU A 668 -4.57 -21.34 20.31
CA LEU A 668 -5.23 -21.50 21.61
C LEU A 668 -6.04 -22.80 21.68
N TRP A 669 -6.73 -23.15 20.59
CA TRP A 669 -7.48 -24.41 20.46
C TRP A 669 -6.54 -25.61 20.50
N ARG A 670 -5.44 -25.54 19.74
CA ARG A 670 -4.37 -26.56 19.81
C ARG A 670 -3.82 -26.72 21.22
N TYR A 671 -3.51 -25.62 21.91
CA TYR A 671 -3.09 -25.68 23.31
C TYR A 671 -4.15 -26.32 24.21
N ALA A 672 -5.45 -26.00 24.02
CA ALA A 672 -6.52 -26.61 24.79
C ALA A 672 -6.58 -28.14 24.58
N ILE A 673 -6.52 -28.60 23.33
CA ILE A 673 -6.49 -30.02 22.93
C ILE A 673 -5.23 -30.71 23.48
N GLU A 674 -4.04 -30.16 23.27
CA GLU A 674 -2.77 -30.69 23.80
C GLU A 674 -2.79 -30.81 25.33
N GLN A 675 -3.43 -29.87 26.04
CA GLN A 675 -3.55 -29.95 27.50
C GLN A 675 -4.68 -30.86 27.97
N HIS A 676 -5.74 -31.06 27.19
CA HIS A 676 -6.79 -32.04 27.47
C HIS A 676 -6.26 -33.48 27.27
N GLU A 677 -5.49 -33.74 26.21
CA GLU A 677 -4.83 -35.02 25.96
C GLU A 677 -3.75 -35.35 27.02
N GLU A 678 -2.80 -34.45 27.23
CA GLU A 678 -1.57 -34.75 28.00
C GLU A 678 -1.73 -34.56 29.51
N HIS A 679 -2.76 -33.82 29.94
CA HIS A 679 -2.99 -33.46 31.34
C HIS A 679 -4.48 -33.60 31.72
N PRO A 680 -5.05 -34.82 31.71
CA PRO A 680 -6.39 -35.07 32.23
C PRO A 680 -6.53 -34.59 33.68
N VAL A 681 -7.74 -34.16 34.04
CA VAL A 681 -7.99 -33.28 35.18
C VAL A 681 -7.92 -34.03 36.51
N ASP A 682 -6.77 -33.97 37.18
CA ASP A 682 -6.65 -34.36 38.59
C ASP A 682 -7.28 -33.27 39.48
N GLU A 683 -8.49 -33.53 40.00
CA GLU A 683 -9.17 -32.64 40.97
C GLU A 683 -8.29 -32.31 42.19
N GLY A 684 -7.38 -33.20 42.59
CA GLY A 684 -6.44 -32.99 43.70
C GLY A 684 -5.36 -31.94 43.41
N ALA A 685 -5.11 -31.63 42.14
CA ALA A 685 -4.22 -30.55 41.71
C ALA A 685 -4.92 -29.19 41.58
N VAL A 686 -6.26 -29.14 41.63
CA VAL A 686 -7.05 -27.92 41.45
C VAL A 686 -7.23 -27.18 42.77
N ARG A 687 -6.96 -25.87 42.76
CA ARG A 687 -7.27 -24.97 43.88
C ARG A 687 -8.72 -24.49 43.77
N TRP A 688 -9.62 -25.15 44.48
CA TRP A 688 -11.05 -24.80 44.55
C TRP A 688 -11.35 -23.67 45.56
N VAL A 689 -12.29 -22.79 45.21
CA VAL A 689 -12.92 -21.78 46.07
C VAL A 689 -14.42 -21.76 45.73
N GLY A 690 -15.22 -22.47 46.53
CA GLY A 690 -16.55 -22.88 46.08
C GLY A 690 -16.43 -23.81 44.88
N ASP A 691 -17.27 -23.59 43.87
CA ASP A 691 -17.32 -24.40 42.65
C ASP A 691 -16.37 -23.90 41.55
N PHE A 692 -15.62 -22.82 41.82
CA PHE A 692 -14.63 -22.23 40.93
C PHE A 692 -13.21 -22.70 41.29
N GLY A 693 -12.47 -23.16 40.29
CA GLY A 693 -11.18 -23.82 40.44
C GLY A 693 -10.05 -23.19 39.61
N PHE A 694 -8.86 -23.13 40.18
CA PHE A 694 -7.64 -22.72 39.48
C PHE A 694 -6.69 -23.93 39.31
N LEU A 695 -6.29 -24.23 38.06
CA LEU A 695 -5.29 -25.26 37.75
C LEU A 695 -3.88 -24.66 37.72
N LYS A 696 -3.65 -23.71 36.81
CA LYS A 696 -2.33 -23.10 36.60
C LYS A 696 -2.41 -21.75 35.91
N SER A 697 -1.37 -20.94 36.08
CA SER A 697 -1.15 -19.74 35.26
C SER A 697 0.18 -19.85 34.52
N TYR A 698 0.21 -19.34 33.29
CA TYR A 698 1.37 -19.36 32.42
C TYR A 698 1.46 -18.05 31.63
N ARG A 699 2.58 -17.82 30.92
CA ARG A 699 2.77 -16.63 30.08
C ARG A 699 3.32 -17.05 28.71
N PRO A 700 2.54 -16.97 27.63
CA PRO A 700 3.05 -17.18 26.27
C PRO A 700 4.21 -16.22 25.96
N ARG A 701 5.16 -16.66 25.12
CA ARG A 701 6.36 -15.90 24.80
C ARG A 701 6.01 -14.58 24.08
N GLY A 702 6.13 -13.47 24.80
CA GLY A 702 5.76 -12.13 24.32
C GLY A 702 4.28 -11.76 24.54
N GLY A 703 3.46 -12.64 25.14
CA GLY A 703 2.07 -12.37 25.49
C GLY A 703 1.89 -12.03 26.98
N GLU A 704 0.64 -12.00 27.42
CA GLU A 704 0.24 -11.72 28.81
C GLU A 704 0.06 -12.98 29.65
N ARG A 705 -0.26 -12.84 30.94
CA ARG A 705 -0.53 -13.98 31.80
C ARG A 705 -1.90 -14.57 31.44
N ARG A 706 -1.95 -15.88 31.22
CA ARG A 706 -3.16 -16.66 30.98
C ARG A 706 -3.33 -17.73 32.04
N PHE A 707 -4.56 -18.19 32.21
CA PHE A 707 -4.97 -19.11 33.26
C PHE A 707 -5.61 -20.37 32.63
N ASN A 708 -5.41 -21.52 33.24
CA ASN A 708 -6.30 -22.67 33.07
C ASN A 708 -7.16 -22.74 34.34
N LEU A 709 -8.47 -22.73 34.16
CA LEU A 709 -9.48 -22.66 35.23
C LEU A 709 -10.45 -23.85 35.08
N ALA A 710 -11.17 -24.19 36.14
CA ALA A 710 -12.19 -25.24 36.12
C ALA A 710 -13.44 -24.83 36.89
N TYR A 711 -14.60 -25.34 36.49
CA TYR A 711 -15.86 -25.19 37.21
C TYR A 711 -16.46 -26.56 37.52
N ARG A 712 -16.95 -26.75 38.74
CA ARG A 712 -17.58 -28.00 39.17
C ARG A 712 -19.01 -27.75 39.66
N GLY A 713 -19.94 -27.68 38.71
CA GLY A 713 -21.38 -27.71 38.98
C GLY A 713 -21.88 -29.12 39.33
N ASP A 714 -23.15 -29.40 39.01
CA ASP A 714 -23.83 -30.68 39.29
C ASP A 714 -23.36 -31.88 38.42
N GLY A 715 -22.11 -31.87 37.92
CA GLY A 715 -21.57 -32.87 36.99
C GLY A 715 -20.04 -32.86 36.92
N GLU A 716 -19.49 -33.48 35.87
CA GLU A 716 -18.04 -33.57 35.66
C GLU A 716 -17.36 -32.18 35.57
N PRO A 717 -16.13 -32.00 36.10
CA PRO A 717 -15.46 -30.70 36.11
C PRO A 717 -15.18 -30.15 34.70
N ARG A 718 -15.84 -29.05 34.34
CA ARG A 718 -15.61 -28.30 33.10
C ARG A 718 -14.29 -27.53 33.18
N VAL A 719 -13.50 -27.48 32.11
CA VAL A 719 -12.16 -26.87 32.13
C VAL A 719 -11.93 -25.89 30.98
N PHE A 720 -11.50 -24.69 31.36
CA PHE A 720 -11.31 -23.53 30.49
C PHE A 720 -9.82 -23.25 30.33
N TYR A 721 -9.32 -23.36 29.10
CA TYR A 721 -7.90 -23.33 28.76
C TYR A 721 -7.46 -21.96 28.24
N GLY A 722 -6.37 -21.44 28.80
CA GLY A 722 -5.72 -20.21 28.31
C GLY A 722 -6.57 -18.94 28.41
N VAL A 723 -7.44 -18.89 29.41
CA VAL A 723 -8.30 -17.77 29.83
C VAL A 723 -7.48 -16.50 30.07
N GLY A 724 -8.02 -15.34 29.69
CA GLY A 724 -7.41 -14.03 29.94
C GLY A 724 -7.42 -13.62 31.43
N GLY A 725 -6.65 -12.59 31.78
CA GLY A 725 -6.71 -11.98 33.12
C GLY A 725 -7.59 -10.73 33.20
N GLU A 726 -8.05 -10.25 32.04
CA GLU A 726 -8.90 -9.08 31.87
C GLU A 726 -10.37 -9.54 31.90
N ASP A 727 -11.25 -8.71 32.47
CA ASP A 727 -12.70 -8.92 32.55
C ASP A 727 -13.15 -10.29 33.07
N LEU A 728 -12.38 -10.89 33.99
CA LEU A 728 -12.80 -12.04 34.79
C LEU A 728 -13.78 -11.63 35.90
N ALA A 729 -14.85 -12.41 36.06
CA ALA A 729 -15.81 -12.23 37.15
C ALA A 729 -15.14 -12.37 38.55
N PRO A 730 -15.66 -11.70 39.60
CA PRO A 730 -15.09 -11.74 40.96
C PRO A 730 -14.89 -13.15 41.52
N GLU A 731 -15.76 -14.09 41.16
CA GLU A 731 -15.77 -15.49 41.56
C GLU A 731 -14.55 -16.23 41.01
N TRP A 732 -14.27 -16.04 39.71
CA TRP A 732 -13.07 -16.55 39.04
C TRP A 732 -11.78 -15.94 39.62
N LEU A 733 -11.80 -14.65 39.93
CA LEU A 733 -10.67 -13.96 40.56
C LEU A 733 -10.39 -14.47 41.98
N ALA A 734 -11.40 -14.91 42.74
CA ALA A 734 -11.24 -15.45 44.08
C ALA A 734 -10.55 -16.82 44.13
N ALA A 735 -10.74 -17.65 43.09
CA ALA A 735 -10.05 -18.94 42.96
C ALA A 735 -8.54 -18.78 42.68
N ILE A 736 -8.17 -17.78 41.88
CA ILE A 736 -6.79 -17.51 41.47
C ILE A 736 -5.93 -17.13 42.70
N PRO A 737 -4.78 -17.78 42.94
CA PRO A 737 -3.93 -17.43 44.07
C PRO A 737 -3.31 -16.03 43.87
N PRO A 738 -3.22 -15.20 44.93
CA PRO A 738 -2.58 -13.89 44.85
C PRO A 738 -1.11 -14.03 44.45
N ARG A 739 -0.56 -13.00 43.80
CA ARG A 739 0.86 -12.98 43.46
C ARG A 739 1.69 -13.13 44.74
N ARG A 740 2.58 -14.13 44.74
CA ARG A 740 3.88 -13.96 45.39
C ARG A 740 4.71 -13.11 44.45
N ASP A 741 5.16 -11.96 44.95
CA ASP A 741 6.14 -11.10 44.28
C ASP A 741 7.56 -11.71 44.36
#